data_AF-S2W7U5-F1
#
_entry.id   AF-S2W7U5-F1
#
_cell.length_a   1.000
_cell.length_b   1.000
_cell.length_c   1.000
_cell.angle_alpha   90.00
_cell.angle_beta   90.00
_cell.angle_gamma   90.00
#
_symmetry.space_group_name_H-M   'P 1'
#
loop_
_entity.id
_entity.type
_entity.pdbx_description
1 polymer ?
#
loop_
_entity_poly.entity_id
_entity_poly.type
_entity_poly.pdbx_seq_one_letter_code
_entity_poly.pdbx_strand_id
1 'polypeptide(L)'
;MEVRGTVTEFHGLTEINAAAITALEEKPAAIEPVEIACNATAAQREAVEGMLVRVTGPLTVTNNYATNQYGEVGLACGTQPLWQPSERFNPSENPEQVRALDAYNAANVLVLDDGRSRAYFGRNAQTNVPVPYLFADNAAGAAAQAAPVRVGAAATLHGGLIMDFRNNSWKLQPRFPVTLEDGTDRSTEVVTFENTRAAAPGNLGGDISLASFNVLNYFSSLGENEKGCRAYTDREGNPIAANRCKVRGAYSPESFARQQTKIVRAINELDASVLGLQEIENTARVSGGDRDTAVRALVAALNADAQAERWAYVPSPAKVGENEDYIRLAFIYQKDKVRAVGPSQILNSEWYTGTARQPLAQSFQAVVDGEGVGPEFVVITNHFKSKGSLSKRIANDEDVYQGNNNLLRTKQAETLRDWIAAEFADKPVFVVGDLNSYSKEDPIRVFEKAGYTNLHGHFQPDSYTYQFSGLVGSLDHVLVNPAAAKLATGGQVWNINSPESVALEYSRYNYNVKNLWDESAFRSSDHDPFKVGLKVIPEKEDPAPAPEPTPTQPEPTAPEPTAPEPTQPAPTPTQPEPTAPEPTQPEPTTPAPEPTAPAPEPTQPEPTTPAPAPTTGNMFYLSNTWQATVADLVFSYGRAGDEVLVGDWDGDGVDTFAVRRGNVFYVKNSLASGAADRVFSYGRVGNEVLVGDWDGDGVDTFAVRRGNVFYVKNSLASGAADTVFSYGRASDATLAGDFDGDGRDTLSIRRGNTIHVNNSLVSGNADYALPYGRVSDELFIGDWDSNGTDTPTVRR
;
A
#
# COMPACT_ATOMS: atom_id res chain seq x y z
N MET A 1 -21.62 -37.34 1.92
CA MET A 1 -21.81 -37.60 0.48
C MET A 1 -20.56 -38.28 -0.05
N GLU A 2 -20.71 -39.19 -1.00
CA GLU A 2 -19.64 -39.72 -1.83
C GLU A 2 -19.57 -38.88 -3.11
N VAL A 3 -18.38 -38.40 -3.48
CA VAL A 3 -18.13 -37.70 -4.74
C VAL A 3 -17.21 -38.58 -5.57
N ARG A 4 -17.62 -38.96 -6.77
CA ARG A 4 -16.80 -39.69 -7.74
C ARG A 4 -16.55 -38.79 -8.93
N GLY A 5 -15.30 -38.66 -9.34
CA GLY A 5 -14.90 -37.77 -10.42
C GLY A 5 -13.43 -37.92 -10.74
N THR A 6 -12.96 -37.15 -11.71
CA THR A 6 -11.54 -37.01 -12.00
C THR A 6 -10.98 -35.86 -11.19
N VAL A 7 -9.80 -36.05 -10.60
CA VAL A 7 -9.05 -34.94 -10.01
C VAL A 7 -8.55 -34.03 -11.14
N THR A 8 -8.72 -32.73 -10.98
CA THR A 8 -8.35 -31.70 -11.95
C THR A 8 -7.74 -30.51 -11.24
N GLU A 9 -6.99 -29.69 -11.98
CA GLU A 9 -6.43 -28.43 -11.52
C GLU A 9 -7.16 -27.26 -12.16
N PHE A 10 -7.56 -26.27 -11.36
CA PHE A 10 -8.15 -25.02 -11.87
C PHE A 10 -7.58 -23.82 -11.11
N HIS A 11 -6.83 -22.97 -11.82
CA HIS A 11 -6.08 -21.84 -11.22
C HIS A 11 -5.17 -22.23 -10.03
N GLY A 12 -4.62 -23.45 -10.06
CA GLY A 12 -3.74 -23.98 -9.01
C GLY A 12 -4.47 -24.54 -7.78
N LEU A 13 -5.80 -24.67 -7.85
CA LEU A 13 -6.60 -25.39 -6.86
C LEU A 13 -6.80 -26.84 -7.32
N THR A 14 -6.42 -27.79 -6.47
CA THR A 14 -6.80 -29.19 -6.65
C THR A 14 -8.30 -29.37 -6.40
N GLU A 15 -9.05 -29.75 -7.43
CA GLU A 15 -10.49 -29.99 -7.35
C GLU A 15 -10.92 -31.34 -7.95
N ILE A 16 -12.14 -31.76 -7.63
CA ILE A 16 -12.75 -32.97 -8.21
C ILE A 16 -13.82 -32.54 -9.20
N ASN A 17 -13.59 -32.80 -10.49
CA ASN A 17 -14.63 -32.70 -11.50
C ASN A 17 -15.61 -33.88 -11.31
N ALA A 18 -16.68 -33.63 -10.56
CA ALA A 18 -17.62 -34.64 -10.12
C ALA A 18 -18.42 -35.23 -11.29
N ALA A 19 -18.20 -36.52 -11.55
CA ALA A 19 -19.02 -37.33 -12.46
C ALA A 19 -20.29 -37.87 -11.78
N ALA A 20 -20.26 -38.04 -10.44
CA ALA A 20 -21.42 -38.42 -9.64
C ALA A 20 -21.27 -37.91 -8.19
N ILE A 21 -22.38 -37.50 -7.59
CA ILE A 21 -22.49 -37.16 -6.17
C ILE A 21 -23.62 -37.99 -5.58
N THR A 22 -23.34 -38.74 -4.51
CA THR A 22 -24.32 -39.65 -3.88
C THR A 22 -24.38 -39.39 -2.38
N ALA A 23 -25.59 -39.34 -1.81
CA ALA A 23 -25.73 -39.26 -0.35
C ALA A 23 -25.29 -40.58 0.28
N LEU A 24 -24.54 -40.51 1.38
CA LEU A 24 -24.19 -41.70 2.15
C LEU A 24 -25.31 -41.99 3.15
N GLU A 25 -25.67 -43.27 3.31
CA GLU A 25 -26.68 -43.72 4.29
C GLU A 25 -26.16 -43.58 5.73
N GLU A 26 -24.86 -43.81 5.93
CA GLU A 26 -24.18 -43.62 7.20
C GLU A 26 -23.34 -42.35 7.20
N LYS A 27 -23.36 -41.62 8.34
CA LYS A 27 -22.52 -40.45 8.53
C LYS A 27 -21.05 -40.89 8.63
N PRO A 28 -20.14 -40.37 7.78
CA PRO A 28 -18.72 -40.69 7.90
C PRO A 28 -18.15 -40.21 9.25
N ALA A 29 -17.05 -40.84 9.68
CA ALA A 29 -16.32 -40.44 10.89
C ALA A 29 -15.92 -38.96 10.82
N ALA A 30 -15.83 -38.31 11.99
CA ALA A 30 -15.32 -36.95 12.06
C ALA A 30 -13.87 -36.90 11.56
N ILE A 31 -13.55 -35.88 10.76
CA ILE A 31 -12.19 -35.65 10.26
C ILE A 31 -11.41 -34.96 11.37
N GLU A 32 -10.30 -35.55 11.79
CA GLU A 32 -9.32 -34.91 12.67
C GLU A 32 -8.40 -33.99 11.87
N PRO A 33 -8.13 -32.75 12.33
CA PRO A 33 -7.24 -31.84 11.61
C PRO A 33 -5.80 -32.37 11.51
N VAL A 34 -5.17 -32.20 10.35
CA VAL A 34 -3.74 -32.42 10.15
C VAL A 34 -2.94 -31.22 10.67
N GLU A 35 -1.92 -31.45 11.46
CA GLU A 35 -1.04 -30.35 11.90
C GLU A 35 -0.12 -29.89 10.77
N ILE A 36 -0.04 -28.58 10.57
CA ILE A 36 0.88 -27.95 9.62
C ILE A 36 1.53 -26.74 10.27
N ALA A 37 2.83 -26.54 10.09
CA ALA A 37 3.51 -25.35 10.57
C ALA A 37 3.11 -24.12 9.73
N CYS A 38 3.00 -22.94 10.32
CA CYS A 38 2.65 -21.73 9.55
C CYS A 38 3.68 -21.39 8.45
N ASN A 39 4.95 -21.77 8.65
CA ASN A 39 6.04 -21.62 7.69
C ASN A 39 6.25 -22.87 6.82
N ALA A 40 5.26 -23.75 6.73
CA ALA A 40 5.30 -24.88 5.82
C ALA A 40 5.53 -24.41 4.38
N THR A 41 6.35 -25.13 3.65
CA THR A 41 6.68 -24.83 2.24
C THR A 41 5.45 -25.00 1.35
N ALA A 42 5.47 -24.43 0.15
CA ALA A 42 4.37 -24.59 -0.82
C ALA A 42 4.03 -26.08 -1.06
N ALA A 43 5.04 -26.93 -1.24
CA ALA A 43 4.84 -28.38 -1.41
C ALA A 43 4.21 -29.06 -0.17
N GLN A 44 4.48 -28.57 1.04
CA GLN A 44 3.86 -29.10 2.26
C GLN A 44 2.40 -28.65 2.39
N ARG A 45 2.09 -27.41 1.99
CA ARG A 45 0.71 -26.88 1.95
C ARG A 45 -0.12 -27.60 0.89
N GLU A 46 0.46 -27.79 -0.30
CA GLU A 46 -0.11 -28.56 -1.41
C GLU A 46 -0.50 -29.98 -0.99
N ALA A 47 0.39 -30.68 -0.25
CA ALA A 47 0.14 -32.04 0.21
C ALA A 47 -1.08 -32.17 1.15
N VAL A 48 -1.57 -31.05 1.71
CA VAL A 48 -2.76 -31.00 2.56
C VAL A 48 -3.85 -30.09 1.99
N GLU A 49 -3.77 -29.70 0.71
CA GLU A 49 -4.79 -28.90 0.06
C GLU A 49 -6.16 -29.60 0.11
N GLY A 50 -7.21 -28.84 0.42
CA GLY A 50 -8.57 -29.35 0.63
C GLY A 50 -8.75 -30.12 1.95
N MET A 51 -7.71 -30.36 2.74
CA MET A 51 -7.80 -31.05 4.03
C MET A 51 -8.10 -30.09 5.17
N LEU A 52 -8.73 -30.64 6.22
CA LEU A 52 -8.85 -29.95 7.49
C LEU A 52 -7.48 -29.91 8.18
N VAL A 53 -7.00 -28.72 8.49
CA VAL A 53 -5.70 -28.46 9.10
C VAL A 53 -5.80 -27.70 10.41
N ARG A 54 -4.80 -27.89 11.27
CA ARG A 54 -4.49 -27.06 12.42
C ARG A 54 -3.13 -26.42 12.19
N VAL A 55 -3.12 -25.11 11.97
CA VAL A 55 -1.88 -24.35 11.80
C VAL A 55 -1.19 -24.21 13.16
N THR A 56 0.10 -24.53 13.21
CA THR A 56 0.94 -24.47 14.40
C THR A 56 2.01 -23.38 14.25
N GLY A 57 2.41 -22.78 15.37
CA GLY A 57 3.31 -21.63 15.39
C GLY A 57 2.57 -20.30 15.59
N PRO A 58 3.31 -19.22 15.91
CA PRO A 58 2.72 -17.91 16.11
C PRO A 58 2.23 -17.31 14.78
N LEU A 59 1.10 -16.61 14.83
CA LEU A 59 0.53 -15.89 13.70
C LEU A 59 0.31 -14.43 14.10
N THR A 60 0.68 -13.51 13.21
CA THR A 60 0.50 -12.07 13.42
C THR A 60 -0.23 -11.48 12.22
N VAL A 61 -1.20 -10.60 12.45
CA VAL A 61 -1.90 -9.92 11.35
C VAL A 61 -0.91 -9.03 10.59
N THR A 62 -0.82 -9.19 9.27
CA THR A 62 0.02 -8.36 8.39
C THR A 62 -0.80 -7.55 7.40
N ASN A 63 -2.05 -7.96 7.14
CA ASN A 63 -2.94 -7.25 6.21
C ASN A 63 -4.41 -7.31 6.68
N ASN A 64 -5.08 -6.17 6.70
CA ASN A 64 -6.52 -6.06 6.95
C ASN A 64 -7.24 -5.13 5.94
N TYR A 65 -6.57 -4.76 4.84
CA TYR A 65 -7.14 -3.89 3.82
C TYR A 65 -8.29 -4.58 3.07
N ALA A 66 -8.07 -5.84 2.68
CA ALA A 66 -9.06 -6.65 1.98
C ALA A 66 -10.24 -7.08 2.86
N THR A 67 -10.12 -7.00 4.19
CA THR A 67 -11.15 -7.48 5.13
C THR A 67 -12.49 -6.77 4.92
N ASN A 68 -12.46 -5.45 4.69
CA ASN A 68 -13.67 -4.65 4.43
C ASN A 68 -14.44 -5.08 3.16
N GLN A 69 -13.73 -5.63 2.18
CA GLN A 69 -14.31 -5.95 0.88
C GLN A 69 -14.58 -7.44 0.69
N TYR A 70 -13.66 -8.29 1.15
CA TYR A 70 -13.66 -9.73 0.87
C TYR A 70 -13.69 -10.58 2.15
N GLY A 71 -13.68 -9.99 3.34
CA GLY A 71 -13.61 -10.76 4.57
C GLY A 71 -12.25 -11.46 4.77
N GLU A 72 -11.20 -11.01 4.08
CA GLU A 72 -9.88 -11.65 4.12
C GLU A 72 -8.93 -10.95 5.09
N VAL A 73 -8.20 -11.71 5.91
CA VAL A 73 -7.16 -11.23 6.82
C VAL A 73 -5.83 -11.89 6.48
N GLY A 74 -4.82 -11.10 6.15
CA GLY A 74 -3.46 -11.61 5.91
C GLY A 74 -2.73 -11.86 7.23
N LEU A 75 -2.14 -13.04 7.37
CA LEU A 75 -1.43 -13.52 8.55
C LEU A 75 0.02 -13.84 8.19
N ALA A 76 0.96 -13.18 8.85
CA ALA A 76 2.37 -13.52 8.85
C ALA A 76 2.61 -14.71 9.78
N CYS A 77 3.42 -15.68 9.34
CA CYS A 77 3.97 -16.69 10.23
C CYS A 77 5.10 -16.06 11.07
N GLY A 78 4.89 -15.96 12.38
CA GLY A 78 5.78 -15.25 13.29
C GLY A 78 5.03 -14.39 14.30
N THR A 79 5.80 -13.69 15.12
CA THR A 79 5.31 -12.76 16.16
C THR A 79 5.32 -11.30 15.70
N GLN A 80 5.54 -11.05 14.40
CA GLN A 80 5.67 -9.72 13.80
C GLN A 80 4.97 -9.69 12.44
N PRO A 81 4.45 -8.54 12.00
CA PRO A 81 4.00 -8.37 10.62
C PRO A 81 5.18 -8.44 9.64
N LEU A 82 4.88 -8.62 8.36
CA LEU A 82 5.87 -8.64 7.29
C LEU A 82 6.36 -7.23 6.97
N TRP A 83 7.66 -7.09 6.79
CA TRP A 83 8.31 -5.80 6.56
C TRP A 83 8.43 -5.48 5.09
N GLN A 84 8.17 -4.23 4.73
CA GLN A 84 8.53 -3.73 3.41
C GLN A 84 10.05 -3.85 3.20
N PRO A 85 10.55 -4.45 2.11
CA PRO A 85 11.98 -4.64 1.93
C PRO A 85 12.80 -3.35 1.98
N SER A 86 12.32 -2.26 1.36
CA SER A 86 12.98 -0.95 1.37
C SER A 86 12.91 -0.19 2.71
N GLU A 87 12.17 -0.70 3.71
CA GLU A 87 12.25 -0.25 5.10
C GLU A 87 13.49 -0.81 5.82
N ARG A 88 13.94 -2.01 5.41
CA ARG A 88 15.03 -2.74 6.08
C ARG A 88 16.36 -2.64 5.34
N PHE A 89 16.34 -2.52 4.02
CA PHE A 89 17.52 -2.51 3.16
C PHE A 89 17.38 -1.51 2.03
N ASN A 90 18.45 -0.81 1.65
CA ASN A 90 18.40 0.08 0.49
C ASN A 90 18.47 -0.76 -0.79
N PRO A 91 17.54 -0.63 -1.76
CA PRO A 91 17.53 -1.48 -2.95
C PRO A 91 18.79 -1.39 -3.82
N SER A 92 19.41 -0.22 -3.92
CA SER A 92 20.64 -0.04 -4.71
C SER A 92 21.91 -0.49 -3.98
N GLU A 93 21.99 -0.27 -2.65
CA GLU A 93 23.15 -0.64 -1.83
C GLU A 93 23.10 -2.11 -1.36
N ASN A 94 21.89 -2.72 -1.28
CA ASN A 94 21.65 -4.05 -0.69
C ASN A 94 20.65 -4.92 -1.49
N PRO A 95 20.84 -5.12 -2.80
CA PRO A 95 19.85 -5.77 -3.67
C PRO A 95 19.59 -7.24 -3.30
N GLU A 96 20.58 -7.96 -2.79
CA GLU A 96 20.42 -9.36 -2.39
C GLU A 96 19.56 -9.50 -1.12
N GLN A 97 19.78 -8.64 -0.13
CA GLN A 97 19.00 -8.65 1.12
C GLN A 97 17.54 -8.23 0.86
N VAL A 98 17.32 -7.26 -0.05
CA VAL A 98 15.97 -6.87 -0.47
C VAL A 98 15.23 -8.04 -1.11
N ARG A 99 15.83 -8.72 -2.10
CA ARG A 99 15.22 -9.91 -2.72
C ARG A 99 15.00 -11.06 -1.73
N ALA A 100 15.93 -11.27 -0.80
CA ALA A 100 15.80 -12.31 0.21
C ALA A 100 14.63 -12.04 1.18
N LEU A 101 14.44 -10.78 1.60
CA LEU A 101 13.32 -10.41 2.46
C LEU A 101 11.99 -10.47 1.70
N ASP A 102 11.96 -10.07 0.44
CA ASP A 102 10.78 -10.20 -0.41
C ASP A 102 10.34 -11.67 -0.60
N ALA A 103 11.30 -12.55 -0.93
CA ALA A 103 11.05 -13.99 -1.00
C ALA A 103 10.63 -14.59 0.36
N TYR A 104 11.22 -14.12 1.46
CA TYR A 104 10.79 -14.49 2.81
C TYR A 104 9.34 -14.09 3.08
N ASN A 105 8.94 -12.87 2.73
CA ASN A 105 7.58 -12.38 2.91
C ASN A 105 6.58 -13.26 2.13
N ALA A 106 6.86 -13.54 0.86
CA ALA A 106 6.03 -14.38 0.01
C ALA A 106 5.85 -15.81 0.57
N ALA A 107 6.91 -16.38 1.15
CA ALA A 107 6.85 -17.73 1.75
C ALA A 107 6.11 -17.76 3.11
N ASN A 108 6.08 -16.65 3.84
CA ASN A 108 5.62 -16.59 5.23
C ASN A 108 4.26 -15.89 5.41
N VAL A 109 3.46 -15.77 4.34
CA VAL A 109 2.08 -15.27 4.41
C VAL A 109 1.05 -16.40 4.21
N LEU A 110 -0.03 -16.30 4.97
CA LEU A 110 -1.28 -17.05 4.83
C LEU A 110 -2.45 -16.05 4.83
N VAL A 111 -3.57 -16.39 4.21
CA VAL A 111 -4.79 -15.57 4.24
C VAL A 111 -5.91 -16.33 4.97
N LEU A 112 -6.44 -15.77 6.05
CA LEU A 112 -7.69 -16.23 6.64
C LEU A 112 -8.85 -15.68 5.82
N ASP A 113 -9.65 -16.58 5.24
CA ASP A 113 -10.83 -16.26 4.45
C ASP A 113 -12.10 -16.28 5.33
N ASP A 114 -13.25 -15.86 4.80
CA ASP A 114 -14.52 -15.89 5.53
C ASP A 114 -15.48 -17.00 5.07
N GLY A 115 -15.09 -17.75 4.03
CA GLY A 115 -15.88 -18.84 3.47
C GLY A 115 -17.07 -18.37 2.63
N ARG A 116 -17.08 -17.12 2.13
CA ARG A 116 -18.10 -16.58 1.23
C ARG A 116 -17.52 -16.13 -0.11
N SER A 117 -18.29 -16.32 -1.17
CA SER A 117 -17.88 -15.90 -2.52
C SER A 117 -18.24 -14.45 -2.85
N ARG A 118 -19.13 -13.81 -2.08
CA ARG A 118 -19.66 -12.47 -2.40
C ARG A 118 -18.99 -11.42 -1.51
N ALA A 119 -18.52 -10.35 -2.15
CA ALA A 119 -17.93 -9.19 -1.47
C ALA A 119 -18.93 -8.42 -0.60
N TYR A 120 -18.41 -7.68 0.37
CA TYR A 120 -19.12 -6.81 1.31
C TYR A 120 -19.17 -5.34 0.87
N PHE A 121 -18.30 -4.97 -0.07
CA PHE A 121 -18.19 -3.63 -0.63
C PHE A 121 -17.99 -3.68 -2.16
N GLY A 122 -18.51 -2.68 -2.87
CA GLY A 122 -18.40 -2.56 -4.33
C GLY A 122 -19.67 -2.98 -5.09
N ARG A 123 -19.53 -3.17 -6.40
CA ARG A 123 -20.66 -3.52 -7.29
C ARG A 123 -21.19 -4.92 -6.95
N ASN A 124 -22.51 -5.05 -6.77
CA ASN A 124 -23.21 -6.30 -6.43
C ASN A 124 -22.86 -6.91 -5.04
N ALA A 125 -22.24 -6.12 -4.17
CA ALA A 125 -21.85 -6.54 -2.83
C ALA A 125 -23.06 -6.84 -1.92
N GLN A 126 -22.86 -7.70 -0.91
CA GLN A 126 -23.83 -8.00 0.14
C GLN A 126 -23.71 -7.00 1.30
N THR A 127 -23.98 -5.73 1.03
CA THR A 127 -23.87 -4.65 2.04
C THR A 127 -24.82 -4.82 3.24
N ASN A 128 -25.82 -5.69 3.15
CA ASN A 128 -26.74 -6.03 4.25
C ASN A 128 -26.30 -7.26 5.07
N VAL A 129 -25.17 -7.88 4.74
CA VAL A 129 -24.56 -8.94 5.53
C VAL A 129 -23.40 -8.30 6.32
N PRO A 130 -23.35 -8.44 7.65
CA PRO A 130 -22.24 -7.91 8.45
C PRO A 130 -20.88 -8.41 7.98
N VAL A 131 -19.94 -7.49 7.77
CA VAL A 131 -18.55 -7.85 7.47
C VAL A 131 -17.91 -8.58 8.67
N PRO A 132 -17.24 -9.73 8.45
CA PRO A 132 -16.62 -10.52 9.51
C PRO A 132 -15.33 -9.86 10.00
N TYR A 133 -14.83 -10.33 11.14
CA TYR A 133 -13.54 -10.00 11.76
C TYR A 133 -13.34 -8.55 12.23
N LEU A 134 -14.13 -7.59 11.74
CA LEU A 134 -14.03 -6.17 12.08
C LEU A 134 -14.97 -5.80 13.22
N PHE A 135 -14.48 -5.12 14.25
CA PHE A 135 -15.28 -4.66 15.39
C PHE A 135 -14.96 -3.19 15.70
N ALA A 136 -15.95 -2.44 16.17
CA ALA A 136 -15.79 -1.07 16.66
C ALA A 136 -15.85 -1.04 18.18
N ASP A 137 -15.22 -0.04 18.82
CA ASP A 137 -15.14 0.03 20.29
C ASP A 137 -16.50 0.26 20.95
N ASN A 138 -17.44 0.86 20.21
CA ASN A 138 -18.81 1.12 20.64
C ASN A 138 -19.78 -0.02 20.28
N ALA A 139 -19.30 -1.18 19.83
CA ALA A 139 -20.16 -2.28 19.44
C ALA A 139 -20.94 -2.83 20.64
N ALA A 140 -22.26 -2.99 20.48
CA ALA A 140 -23.13 -3.59 21.49
C ALA A 140 -23.20 -5.13 21.35
N GLY A 141 -23.47 -5.84 22.45
CA GLY A 141 -23.67 -7.28 22.46
C GLY A 141 -22.37 -8.10 22.40
N ALA A 142 -22.39 -9.29 21.79
CA ALA A 142 -21.22 -10.18 21.68
C ALA A 142 -20.01 -9.54 20.97
N ALA A 143 -20.24 -8.48 20.18
CA ALA A 143 -19.22 -7.67 19.54
C ALA A 143 -18.44 -6.76 20.52
N ALA A 144 -18.95 -6.51 21.73
CA ALA A 144 -18.27 -5.73 22.77
C ALA A 144 -17.06 -6.45 23.39
N GLN A 145 -16.87 -7.74 23.09
CA GLN A 145 -15.86 -8.61 23.68
C GLN A 145 -14.74 -9.01 22.71
N ALA A 146 -14.87 -8.67 21.41
CA ALA A 146 -13.88 -9.01 20.40
C ALA A 146 -12.98 -7.82 20.10
N ALA A 147 -11.66 -8.03 20.17
CA ALA A 147 -10.69 -7.02 19.78
C ALA A 147 -10.77 -6.75 18.25
N PRO A 148 -10.57 -5.50 17.81
CA PRO A 148 -10.51 -5.18 16.38
C PRO A 148 -9.31 -5.85 15.72
N VAL A 149 -9.46 -6.33 14.48
CA VAL A 149 -8.32 -6.85 13.70
C VAL A 149 -7.36 -5.72 13.34
N ARG A 150 -6.16 -5.77 13.91
CA ARG A 150 -5.12 -4.75 13.73
C ARG A 150 -3.85 -5.39 13.22
N VAL A 151 -3.18 -4.78 12.25
CA VAL A 151 -1.84 -5.21 11.83
C VAL A 151 -0.91 -5.18 13.05
N GLY A 152 -0.07 -6.21 13.19
CA GLY A 152 0.79 -6.41 14.36
C GLY A 152 0.11 -7.13 15.53
N ALA A 153 -1.21 -7.36 15.52
CA ALA A 153 -1.87 -8.15 16.55
C ALA A 153 -1.60 -9.65 16.38
N ALA A 154 -1.34 -10.35 17.48
CA ALA A 154 -1.32 -11.81 17.48
C ALA A 154 -2.70 -12.38 17.13
N ALA A 155 -2.73 -13.42 16.30
CA ALA A 155 -3.94 -14.13 15.88
C ALA A 155 -3.95 -15.55 16.46
N THR A 156 -5.02 -15.92 17.15
CA THR A 156 -5.27 -17.28 17.63
C THR A 156 -6.42 -17.89 16.86
N LEU A 157 -6.11 -18.89 16.03
CA LEU A 157 -7.11 -19.62 15.24
C LEU A 157 -7.80 -20.68 16.11
N HIS A 158 -9.11 -20.85 15.89
CA HIS A 158 -9.95 -21.78 16.64
C HIS A 158 -10.48 -22.90 15.74
N GLY A 159 -10.46 -24.12 16.27
CA GLY A 159 -10.86 -25.32 15.52
C GLY A 159 -9.90 -25.68 14.39
N GLY A 160 -10.39 -26.50 13.45
CA GLY A 160 -9.68 -26.78 12.19
C GLY A 160 -10.22 -25.92 11.06
N LEU A 161 -9.34 -25.51 10.15
CA LEU A 161 -9.63 -24.75 8.92
C LEU A 161 -9.23 -25.59 7.72
N ILE A 162 -9.72 -25.26 6.53
CA ILE A 162 -9.39 -26.00 5.30
C ILE A 162 -8.23 -25.27 4.61
N MET A 163 -7.14 -25.98 4.33
CA MET A 163 -6.06 -25.43 3.51
C MET A 163 -6.52 -25.37 2.06
N ASP A 164 -6.26 -24.26 1.38
CA ASP A 164 -6.83 -23.94 0.08
C ASP A 164 -5.88 -23.03 -0.70
N PHE A 165 -5.78 -23.19 -2.02
CA PHE A 165 -5.05 -22.26 -2.87
C PHE A 165 -5.99 -21.56 -3.84
N ARG A 166 -6.11 -20.23 -3.74
CA ARG A 166 -6.88 -19.44 -4.70
C ARG A 166 -6.40 -18.00 -4.74
N ASN A 167 -6.66 -17.34 -5.87
CA ASN A 167 -6.27 -15.94 -6.08
C ASN A 167 -4.76 -15.72 -5.86
N ASN A 168 -3.94 -16.71 -6.25
CA ASN A 168 -2.49 -16.71 -6.07
C ASN A 168 -2.05 -16.57 -4.60
N SER A 169 -2.78 -17.19 -3.67
CA SER A 169 -2.50 -17.13 -2.24
C SER A 169 -2.94 -18.41 -1.52
N TRP A 170 -2.13 -18.82 -0.54
CA TRP A 170 -2.49 -19.88 0.40
C TRP A 170 -3.49 -19.36 1.42
N LYS A 171 -4.66 -20.00 1.48
CA LYS A 171 -5.80 -19.60 2.28
C LYS A 171 -6.14 -20.64 3.34
N LEU A 172 -6.74 -20.14 4.41
CA LEU A 172 -7.37 -20.91 5.47
C LEU A 172 -8.86 -20.63 5.40
N GLN A 173 -9.61 -21.59 4.87
CA GLN A 173 -11.06 -21.49 4.72
C GLN A 173 -11.76 -22.00 6.00
N PRO A 174 -12.72 -21.27 6.55
CA PRO A 174 -13.54 -21.76 7.65
C PRO A 174 -14.47 -22.88 7.17
N ARG A 175 -14.92 -23.73 8.10
CA ARG A 175 -15.84 -24.86 7.79
C ARG A 175 -17.29 -24.43 7.52
N PHE A 176 -17.56 -23.14 7.66
CA PHE A 176 -18.85 -22.50 7.48
C PHE A 176 -18.62 -21.03 7.14
N PRO A 177 -19.54 -20.36 6.42
CA PRO A 177 -19.51 -18.92 6.27
C PRO A 177 -19.45 -18.24 7.64
N VAL A 178 -18.46 -17.36 7.85
CA VAL A 178 -18.24 -16.70 9.15
C VAL A 178 -19.44 -15.83 9.51
N THR A 179 -19.92 -15.05 8.55
CA THR A 179 -21.21 -14.39 8.68
C THR A 179 -22.27 -15.23 7.98
N LEU A 180 -23.36 -15.56 8.70
CA LEU A 180 -24.50 -16.29 8.17
C LEU A 180 -25.45 -15.36 7.37
N GLU A 181 -26.38 -15.94 6.62
CA GLU A 181 -27.38 -15.16 5.85
C GLU A 181 -28.37 -14.41 6.73
N ASP A 182 -28.59 -14.87 7.96
CA ASP A 182 -29.42 -14.19 8.96
C ASP A 182 -28.72 -12.99 9.65
N GLY A 183 -27.47 -12.73 9.28
CA GLY A 183 -26.66 -11.64 9.83
C GLY A 183 -25.84 -12.02 11.07
N THR A 184 -25.90 -13.27 11.53
CA THR A 184 -25.08 -13.74 12.66
C THR A 184 -23.60 -13.74 12.27
N ASP A 185 -22.77 -13.02 13.02
CA ASP A 185 -21.31 -12.99 12.87
C ASP A 185 -20.66 -13.97 13.86
N ARG A 186 -19.95 -14.98 13.33
CA ARG A 186 -19.29 -16.06 14.09
C ARG A 186 -17.77 -15.94 14.10
N SER A 187 -17.24 -14.74 13.89
CA SER A 187 -15.78 -14.50 13.81
C SER A 187 -15.00 -15.08 14.99
N THR A 188 -15.50 -14.95 16.21
CA THR A 188 -14.84 -15.44 17.44
C THR A 188 -14.78 -16.97 17.55
N GLU A 189 -15.60 -17.69 16.78
CA GLU A 189 -15.51 -19.15 16.67
C GLU A 189 -14.39 -19.62 15.73
N VAL A 190 -13.87 -18.70 14.91
CA VAL A 190 -12.82 -18.97 13.91
C VAL A 190 -11.48 -18.38 14.35
N VAL A 191 -11.48 -17.17 14.90
CA VAL A 191 -10.26 -16.46 15.30
C VAL A 191 -10.51 -15.46 16.42
N THR A 192 -9.53 -15.29 17.29
CA THR A 192 -9.44 -14.16 18.22
C THR A 192 -8.12 -13.41 18.02
N PHE A 193 -8.18 -12.08 18.10
CA PHE A 193 -7.01 -11.22 17.97
C PHE A 193 -6.64 -10.59 19.32
N GLU A 194 -5.35 -10.33 19.51
CA GLU A 194 -4.87 -9.47 20.58
C GLU A 194 -5.34 -8.02 20.38
N ASN A 195 -5.68 -7.32 21.46
CA ASN A 195 -5.93 -5.88 21.40
C ASN A 195 -4.60 -5.12 21.56
N THR A 196 -4.11 -4.54 20.46
CA THR A 196 -2.87 -3.75 20.42
C THR A 196 -3.10 -2.23 20.43
N ARG A 197 -4.32 -1.75 20.74
CA ARG A 197 -4.59 -0.32 20.88
C ARG A 197 -3.91 0.22 22.14
N ALA A 198 -3.10 1.26 21.97
CA ALA A 198 -2.39 1.92 23.06
C ALA A 198 -2.87 3.35 23.26
N ALA A 199 -2.74 3.88 24.48
CA ALA A 199 -2.96 5.29 24.77
C ALA A 199 -1.89 6.18 24.10
N ALA A 200 -2.18 7.48 23.98
CA ALA A 200 -1.26 8.44 23.40
C ALA A 200 0.10 8.49 24.13
N PRO A 201 1.21 8.73 23.41
CA PRO A 201 2.53 8.87 24.03
C PRO A 201 2.59 10.07 24.99
N GLY A 202 3.25 9.87 26.13
CA GLY A 202 3.50 10.94 27.10
C GLY A 202 4.52 11.98 26.61
N ASN A 203 5.22 12.63 27.53
CA ASN A 203 6.20 13.69 27.20
C ASN A 203 7.58 13.18 26.78
N LEU A 204 7.81 11.86 26.84
CA LEU A 204 9.04 11.19 26.38
C LEU A 204 10.34 11.77 26.97
N GLY A 205 10.27 12.29 28.21
CA GLY A 205 11.41 12.89 28.90
C GLY A 205 11.73 14.35 28.53
N GLY A 206 10.96 14.97 27.63
CA GLY A 206 11.15 16.35 27.19
C GLY A 206 10.43 17.40 28.04
N ASP A 207 10.90 18.64 27.93
CA ASP A 207 10.20 19.83 28.45
C ASP A 207 9.01 20.21 27.54
N ILE A 208 9.20 20.00 26.25
CA ILE A 208 8.19 20.14 25.19
C ILE A 208 8.23 18.92 24.28
N SER A 209 7.29 18.80 23.35
CA SER A 209 7.31 17.74 22.34
C SER A 209 7.01 18.25 20.94
N LEU A 210 7.59 17.58 19.95
CA LEU A 210 7.38 17.79 18.53
C LEU A 210 6.73 16.53 17.94
N ALA A 211 5.78 16.70 17.03
CA ALA A 211 5.26 15.59 16.24
C ALA A 211 5.01 16.00 14.78
N SER A 212 4.82 15.00 13.92
CA SER A 212 4.21 15.18 12.60
C SER A 212 2.99 14.29 12.45
N PHE A 213 2.01 14.76 11.70
CA PHE A 213 0.80 13.99 11.43
C PHE A 213 0.19 14.35 10.06
N ASN A 214 0.16 13.36 9.17
CA ASN A 214 -0.69 13.39 7.98
C ASN A 214 -2.13 13.08 8.40
N VAL A 215 -3.05 14.03 8.18
CA VAL A 215 -4.45 13.97 8.67
C VAL A 215 -5.49 13.62 7.59
N LEU A 216 -5.06 12.96 6.50
CA LEU A 216 -5.94 12.40 5.46
C LEU A 216 -6.97 13.40 4.89
N ASN A 217 -6.54 14.23 3.94
CA ASN A 217 -7.35 15.23 3.23
C ASN A 217 -8.30 16.04 4.13
N TYR A 218 -7.78 16.78 5.12
CA TYR A 218 -8.59 17.72 5.91
C TYR A 218 -8.95 18.96 5.06
N PHE A 219 -10.12 18.87 4.42
CA PHE A 219 -10.69 19.92 3.56
C PHE A 219 -11.96 20.47 4.20
N SER A 220 -11.93 21.76 4.49
CA SER A 220 -13.08 22.55 4.96
C SER A 220 -14.05 22.90 3.82
N SER A 221 -13.55 22.94 2.59
CA SER A 221 -14.39 22.97 1.39
C SER A 221 -15.00 21.60 1.13
N LEU A 222 -16.31 21.55 0.83
CA LEU A 222 -17.07 20.31 0.70
C LEU A 222 -17.37 19.96 -0.76
N GLY A 223 -17.38 18.66 -1.06
CA GLY A 223 -17.65 18.15 -2.41
C GLY A 223 -19.01 18.56 -2.96
N GLU A 224 -20.05 18.63 -2.12
CA GLU A 224 -21.40 19.07 -2.52
C GLU A 224 -21.45 20.51 -3.09
N ASN A 225 -20.49 21.35 -2.69
CA ASN A 225 -20.41 22.75 -3.08
C ASN A 225 -19.55 22.95 -4.34
N GLU A 226 -18.85 21.91 -4.80
CA GLU A 226 -18.06 21.96 -6.03
C GLU A 226 -18.88 21.47 -7.23
N LYS A 227 -19.10 22.37 -8.20
CA LYS A 227 -19.84 22.05 -9.42
C LYS A 227 -19.17 20.91 -10.20
N GLY A 228 -19.92 19.83 -10.41
CA GLY A 228 -19.47 18.66 -11.17
C GLY A 228 -18.68 17.63 -10.34
N CYS A 229 -18.54 17.86 -9.04
CA CYS A 229 -17.90 16.92 -8.13
C CYS A 229 -18.73 15.64 -8.00
N ARG A 230 -18.07 14.48 -8.13
CA ARG A 230 -18.70 13.17 -7.86
C ARG A 230 -18.47 12.79 -6.40
N ALA A 231 -19.17 11.76 -5.97
CA ALA A 231 -19.03 11.22 -4.63
C ALA A 231 -18.68 9.73 -4.67
N TYR A 232 -17.94 9.28 -3.66
CA TYR A 232 -18.09 7.91 -3.16
C TYR A 232 -19.32 7.87 -2.26
N THR A 233 -20.21 6.91 -2.48
CA THR A 233 -21.50 6.81 -1.79
C THR A 233 -21.53 5.62 -0.84
N ASP A 234 -22.33 5.74 0.22
CA ASP A 234 -22.65 4.62 1.10
C ASP A 234 -23.60 3.60 0.45
N ARG A 235 -24.01 2.57 1.21
CA ARG A 235 -24.91 1.51 0.71
C ARG A 235 -26.32 1.99 0.37
N GLU A 236 -26.72 3.17 0.85
CA GLU A 236 -28.01 3.81 0.61
C GLU A 236 -27.94 4.84 -0.53
N GLY A 237 -26.74 5.08 -1.07
CA GLY A 237 -26.49 6.05 -2.14
C GLY A 237 -26.20 7.46 -1.63
N ASN A 238 -26.05 7.66 -0.32
CA ASN A 238 -25.70 8.96 0.24
C ASN A 238 -24.23 9.29 -0.06
N PRO A 239 -23.90 10.49 -0.56
CA PRO A 239 -22.53 10.95 -0.74
C PRO A 239 -21.74 11.05 0.58
N ILE A 240 -20.55 10.44 0.63
CA ILE A 240 -19.68 10.42 1.83
C ILE A 240 -18.37 11.20 1.61
N ALA A 241 -17.62 10.85 0.57
CA ALA A 241 -16.32 11.46 0.27
C ALA A 241 -16.27 11.98 -1.16
N ALA A 242 -15.50 13.05 -1.40
CA ALA A 242 -15.34 13.65 -2.71
C ALA A 242 -14.62 12.68 -3.68
N ASN A 243 -15.00 12.73 -4.95
CA ASN A 243 -14.44 11.87 -5.99
C ASN A 243 -14.35 12.62 -7.33
N ARG A 244 -13.16 12.66 -7.94
CA ARG A 244 -12.90 13.41 -9.19
C ARG A 244 -13.24 14.90 -9.08
N CYS A 245 -12.82 15.53 -7.99
CA CYS A 245 -13.04 16.95 -7.70
C CYS A 245 -11.70 17.62 -7.32
N LYS A 246 -11.69 18.95 -7.19
CA LYS A 246 -10.59 19.69 -6.55
C LYS A 246 -10.59 19.45 -5.04
N VAL A 247 -11.77 19.41 -4.42
CA VAL A 247 -11.95 18.95 -3.04
C VAL A 247 -11.57 17.47 -2.96
N ARG A 248 -10.76 17.10 -1.96
CA ARG A 248 -10.29 15.71 -1.76
C ARG A 248 -10.76 15.06 -0.45
N GLY A 249 -11.46 15.80 0.41
CA GLY A 249 -11.96 15.31 1.70
C GLY A 249 -13.44 14.92 1.68
N ALA A 250 -14.17 15.30 2.73
CA ALA A 250 -15.59 15.02 2.88
C ALA A 250 -16.48 15.62 1.78
N TYR A 251 -17.56 14.90 1.43
CA TYR A 251 -18.54 15.40 0.46
C TYR A 251 -19.57 16.34 1.09
N SER A 252 -20.08 16.01 2.27
CA SER A 252 -21.15 16.74 2.97
C SER A 252 -20.69 17.26 4.35
N PRO A 253 -21.45 18.17 4.98
CA PRO A 253 -21.12 18.71 6.30
C PRO A 253 -21.13 17.62 7.37
N GLU A 254 -22.03 16.64 7.29
CA GLU A 254 -22.10 15.51 8.22
C GLU A 254 -20.87 14.60 8.07
N SER A 255 -20.42 14.38 6.83
CA SER A 255 -19.20 13.60 6.57
C SER A 255 -17.96 14.34 7.06
N PHE A 256 -17.92 15.66 6.91
CA PHE A 256 -16.84 16.50 7.45
C PHE A 256 -16.84 16.49 8.98
N ALA A 257 -18.00 16.55 9.64
CA ALA A 257 -18.10 16.45 11.08
C ALA A 257 -17.55 15.10 11.59
N ARG A 258 -17.84 13.99 10.90
CA ARG A 258 -17.28 12.66 11.23
C ARG A 258 -15.75 12.60 11.08
N GLN A 259 -15.22 13.21 10.01
CA GLN A 259 -13.77 13.32 9.79
C GLN A 259 -13.11 14.19 10.88
N GLN A 260 -13.65 15.39 11.11
CA GLN A 260 -13.12 16.37 12.05
C GLN A 260 -13.13 15.83 13.48
N THR A 261 -14.15 15.09 13.89
CA THR A 261 -14.24 14.49 15.23
C THR A 261 -13.03 13.62 15.54
N LYS A 262 -12.70 12.67 14.65
CA LYS A 262 -11.56 11.76 14.86
C LYS A 262 -10.22 12.50 14.83
N ILE A 263 -10.04 13.45 13.91
CA ILE A 263 -8.79 14.22 13.78
C ILE A 263 -8.57 15.14 15.00
N VAL A 264 -9.61 15.85 15.45
CA VAL A 264 -9.55 16.70 16.65
C VAL A 264 -9.22 15.85 17.87
N ARG A 265 -9.88 14.70 18.04
CA ARG A 265 -9.61 13.77 19.13
C ARG A 265 -8.14 13.30 19.11
N ALA A 266 -7.66 12.85 17.95
CA ALA A 266 -6.28 12.39 17.79
C ALA A 266 -5.26 13.49 18.13
N ILE A 267 -5.45 14.72 17.66
CA ILE A 267 -4.51 15.83 17.92
C ILE A 267 -4.53 16.24 19.40
N ASN A 268 -5.72 16.37 20.01
CA ASN A 268 -5.84 16.77 21.42
C ASN A 268 -5.30 15.70 22.37
N GLU A 269 -5.50 14.40 22.07
CA GLU A 269 -4.92 13.30 22.85
C GLU A 269 -3.42 13.13 22.63
N LEU A 270 -2.92 13.31 21.39
CA LEU A 270 -1.49 13.26 21.09
C LEU A 270 -0.71 14.30 21.90
N ASP A 271 -1.33 15.44 22.19
CA ASP A 271 -0.82 16.48 23.08
C ASP A 271 0.65 16.87 22.74
N ALA A 272 0.88 17.24 21.48
CA ALA A 272 2.18 17.72 21.03
C ALA A 272 2.30 19.24 21.24
N SER A 273 3.44 19.73 21.72
CA SER A 273 3.69 21.18 21.83
C SER A 273 3.77 21.87 20.45
N VAL A 274 4.42 21.21 19.47
CA VAL A 274 4.45 21.62 18.06
C VAL A 274 4.03 20.43 17.20
N LEU A 275 3.14 20.66 16.23
CA LEU A 275 2.69 19.64 15.29
C LEU A 275 2.83 20.13 13.84
N GLY A 276 3.64 19.43 13.06
CA GLY A 276 3.69 19.55 11.59
C GLY A 276 2.55 18.77 10.96
N LEU A 277 1.74 19.42 10.13
CA LEU A 277 0.57 18.82 9.49
C LEU A 277 0.79 18.69 7.98
N GLN A 278 0.45 17.52 7.45
CA GLN A 278 0.29 17.26 6.03
C GLN A 278 -1.20 17.13 5.69
N GLU A 279 -1.55 17.14 4.40
CA GLU A 279 -2.93 16.89 3.94
C GLU A 279 -3.95 17.95 4.41
N ILE A 280 -3.51 19.20 4.60
CA ILE A 280 -4.38 20.35 4.87
C ILE A 280 -4.78 21.02 3.56
N GLU A 281 -6.06 21.38 3.41
CA GLU A 281 -6.52 22.12 2.24
C GLU A 281 -5.78 23.45 2.03
N ASN A 282 -5.38 23.69 0.77
CA ASN A 282 -4.99 25.00 0.28
C ASN A 282 -6.22 25.74 -0.26
N THR A 283 -6.95 26.42 0.63
CA THR A 283 -8.23 27.08 0.28
C THR A 283 -8.07 28.09 -0.86
N ALA A 284 -6.94 28.80 -0.92
CA ALA A 284 -6.63 29.72 -2.02
C ALA A 284 -6.62 29.02 -3.39
N ARG A 285 -6.21 27.74 -3.45
CA ARG A 285 -6.17 26.94 -4.69
C ARG A 285 -7.49 26.23 -4.98
N VAL A 286 -8.20 25.78 -3.95
CA VAL A 286 -9.45 25.02 -4.06
C VAL A 286 -10.64 25.92 -4.40
N SER A 287 -10.92 26.91 -3.56
CA SER A 287 -12.10 27.79 -3.66
C SER A 287 -11.75 29.27 -3.86
N GLY A 288 -10.47 29.65 -3.75
CA GLY A 288 -10.03 31.03 -3.66
C GLY A 288 -10.14 31.60 -2.24
N GLY A 289 -9.48 32.73 -1.98
CA GLY A 289 -9.45 33.37 -0.67
C GLY A 289 -8.16 33.13 0.11
N ASP A 290 -8.28 33.09 1.44
CA ASP A 290 -7.15 32.99 2.35
C ASP A 290 -6.62 31.54 2.45
N ARG A 291 -5.32 31.35 2.18
CA ARG A 291 -4.60 30.07 2.22
C ARG A 291 -4.71 29.35 3.56
N ASP A 292 -4.87 30.09 4.67
CA ASP A 292 -4.90 29.52 6.02
C ASP A 292 -6.31 29.19 6.54
N THR A 293 -7.36 29.32 5.72
CA THR A 293 -8.76 29.13 6.15
C THR A 293 -8.99 27.76 6.80
N ALA A 294 -8.54 26.67 6.16
CA ALA A 294 -8.74 25.32 6.67
C ALA A 294 -8.00 25.05 7.99
N VAL A 295 -6.73 25.48 8.12
CA VAL A 295 -5.99 25.30 9.38
C VAL A 295 -6.58 26.14 10.51
N ARG A 296 -7.09 27.34 10.20
CA ARG A 296 -7.75 28.20 11.19
C ARG A 296 -9.03 27.53 11.70
N ALA A 297 -9.80 26.91 10.82
CA ALA A 297 -10.99 26.15 11.20
C ALA A 297 -10.62 24.94 12.08
N LEU A 298 -9.56 24.21 11.75
CA LEU A 298 -9.06 23.11 12.59
C LEU A 298 -8.66 23.59 13.99
N VAL A 299 -7.88 24.67 14.10
CA VAL A 299 -7.49 25.24 15.41
C VAL A 299 -8.71 25.69 16.23
N ALA A 300 -9.72 26.26 15.58
CA ALA A 300 -10.97 26.62 16.26
C ALA A 300 -11.68 25.38 16.82
N ALA A 301 -11.75 24.29 16.04
CA ALA A 301 -12.34 23.03 16.50
C ALA A 301 -11.54 22.39 17.64
N LEU A 302 -10.20 22.40 17.56
CA LEU A 302 -9.33 21.89 18.62
C LEU A 302 -9.53 22.65 19.95
N ASN A 303 -9.61 23.97 19.88
CA ASN A 303 -9.84 24.82 21.06
C ASN A 303 -11.25 24.69 21.63
N ALA A 304 -12.25 24.46 20.78
CA ALA A 304 -13.62 24.19 21.22
C ALA A 304 -13.70 22.87 21.98
N ASP A 305 -13.09 21.81 21.46
CA ASP A 305 -13.02 20.48 22.11
C ASP A 305 -12.22 20.52 23.41
N ALA A 306 -11.08 21.22 23.41
CA ALA A 306 -10.27 21.42 24.61
C ALA A 306 -10.89 22.39 25.64
N GLN A 307 -11.97 23.08 25.28
CA GLN A 307 -12.62 24.12 26.09
C GLN A 307 -11.65 25.22 26.58
N ALA A 308 -10.62 25.52 25.78
CA ALA A 308 -9.57 26.47 26.09
C ALA A 308 -8.90 27.01 24.83
N GLU A 309 -8.34 28.22 24.87
CA GLU A 309 -7.50 28.75 23.79
C GLU A 309 -6.08 28.15 23.81
N ARG A 310 -5.99 26.83 23.73
CA ARG A 310 -4.74 26.06 23.83
C ARG A 310 -3.86 26.21 22.59
N TRP A 311 -4.47 26.05 21.42
CA TRP A 311 -3.81 25.94 20.13
C TRP A 311 -3.79 27.26 19.36
N ALA A 312 -2.71 27.45 18.60
CA ALA A 312 -2.58 28.43 17.54
C ALA A 312 -2.04 27.77 16.27
N TYR A 313 -2.25 28.39 15.11
CA TYR A 313 -1.59 28.01 13.86
C TYR A 313 -0.46 28.99 13.54
N VAL A 314 0.52 28.54 12.76
CA VAL A 314 1.54 29.41 12.17
C VAL A 314 1.00 30.03 10.88
N PRO A 315 0.93 31.37 10.77
CA PRO A 315 0.48 32.02 9.55
C PRO A 315 1.38 31.69 8.35
N SER A 316 0.78 31.59 7.18
CA SER A 316 1.50 31.51 5.91
C SER A 316 2.42 32.72 5.73
N PRO A 317 3.59 32.56 5.09
CA PRO A 317 4.44 33.69 4.77
C PRO A 317 3.79 34.59 3.72
N ALA A 318 4.22 35.86 3.68
CA ALA A 318 3.77 36.81 2.65
C ALA A 318 4.10 36.33 1.22
N LYS A 319 5.21 35.60 1.05
CA LYS A 319 5.60 34.96 -0.21
C LYS A 319 5.34 33.46 -0.12
N VAL A 320 4.36 32.98 -0.88
CA VAL A 320 4.00 31.56 -0.99
C VAL A 320 4.62 30.93 -2.24
N GLY A 321 4.56 29.59 -2.34
CA GLY A 321 5.07 28.85 -3.48
C GLY A 321 4.31 29.13 -4.78
N GLU A 322 4.96 28.86 -5.91
CA GLU A 322 4.31 28.92 -7.22
C GLU A 322 3.62 27.59 -7.54
N ASN A 323 2.48 27.63 -8.23
CA ASN A 323 1.71 26.45 -8.66
C ASN A 323 1.55 25.38 -7.55
N GLU A 324 1.16 25.81 -6.35
CA GLU A 324 0.91 24.91 -5.22
C GLU A 324 -0.23 23.92 -5.53
N ASP A 325 -0.15 22.73 -4.93
CA ASP A 325 -1.22 21.73 -4.97
C ASP A 325 -2.48 22.23 -4.20
N TYR A 326 -3.60 21.55 -4.39
CA TYR A 326 -4.82 21.73 -3.59
C TYR A 326 -4.61 21.40 -2.11
N ILE A 327 -3.52 20.72 -1.80
CA ILE A 327 -3.05 20.38 -0.46
C ILE A 327 -1.82 21.20 -0.15
N ARG A 328 -1.71 21.63 1.10
CA ARG A 328 -0.56 22.34 1.66
C ARG A 328 -0.14 21.72 2.98
N LEU A 329 1.00 22.19 3.46
CA LEU A 329 1.52 21.92 4.78
C LEU A 329 1.12 23.03 5.75
N ALA A 330 1.03 22.69 7.03
CA ALA A 330 0.73 23.64 8.09
C ALA A 330 1.46 23.31 9.38
N PHE A 331 1.51 24.27 10.30
CA PHE A 331 1.90 24.05 11.68
C PHE A 331 0.80 24.52 12.62
N ILE A 332 0.58 23.74 13.68
CA ILE A 332 -0.13 24.18 14.87
C ILE A 332 0.75 23.97 16.10
N TYR A 333 0.51 24.75 17.15
CA TYR A 333 1.31 24.69 18.37
C TYR A 333 0.51 25.13 19.59
N GLN A 334 0.93 24.69 20.78
CA GLN A 334 0.34 25.08 22.05
C GLN A 334 0.99 26.36 22.58
N LYS A 335 0.19 27.42 22.74
CA LYS A 335 0.66 28.79 23.02
C LYS A 335 1.36 28.94 24.37
N ASP A 336 1.03 28.08 25.34
CA ASP A 336 1.62 28.07 26.68
C ASP A 336 2.95 27.30 26.75
N LYS A 337 3.28 26.51 25.72
CA LYS A 337 4.50 25.70 25.66
C LYS A 337 5.57 26.27 24.73
N VAL A 338 5.15 26.84 23.61
CA VAL A 338 6.07 27.32 22.57
C VAL A 338 5.51 28.56 21.88
N ARG A 339 6.42 29.36 21.32
CA ARG A 339 6.11 30.49 20.45
C ARG A 339 6.77 30.32 19.09
N ALA A 340 6.08 30.75 18.04
CA ALA A 340 6.69 30.93 16.73
C ALA A 340 7.61 32.16 16.75
N VAL A 341 8.82 32.03 16.19
CA VAL A 341 9.81 33.11 16.10
C VAL A 341 9.99 33.54 14.64
N GLY A 342 9.62 34.78 14.34
CA GLY A 342 9.65 35.33 12.98
C GLY A 342 8.60 34.70 12.05
N PRO A 343 8.52 35.20 10.79
CA PRO A 343 7.64 34.61 9.79
C PRO A 343 8.10 33.21 9.38
N SER A 344 7.14 32.36 8.99
CA SER A 344 7.41 31.07 8.36
C SER A 344 8.10 31.26 7.00
N GLN A 345 8.66 30.19 6.43
CA GLN A 345 9.32 30.22 5.13
C GLN A 345 8.92 29.01 4.30
N ILE A 346 8.73 29.20 2.99
CA ILE A 346 8.40 28.13 2.04
C ILE A 346 9.56 27.97 1.06
N LEU A 347 10.05 26.73 0.92
CA LEU A 347 11.05 26.38 -0.10
C LEU A 347 10.37 26.31 -1.48
N ASN A 348 10.57 27.32 -2.31
CA ASN A 348 10.10 27.32 -3.69
C ASN A 348 11.21 26.84 -4.63
N SER A 349 11.01 25.67 -5.24
CA SER A 349 11.97 25.04 -6.16
C SER A 349 11.23 24.24 -7.23
N GLU A 350 11.82 24.15 -8.42
CA GLU A 350 11.26 23.42 -9.57
C GLU A 350 10.98 21.94 -9.30
N TRP A 351 11.72 21.35 -8.34
CA TRP A 351 11.55 19.95 -7.93
C TRP A 351 10.27 19.72 -7.12
N TYR A 352 9.67 20.77 -6.57
CA TYR A 352 8.39 20.74 -5.84
C TYR A 352 7.25 21.39 -6.63
N THR A 353 7.52 22.47 -7.34
CA THR A 353 6.52 23.25 -8.07
C THR A 353 5.78 22.39 -9.11
N GLY A 354 4.48 22.23 -8.90
CA GLY A 354 3.60 21.42 -9.75
C GLY A 354 3.76 19.91 -9.61
N THR A 355 4.58 19.42 -8.68
CA THR A 355 4.88 17.99 -8.49
C THR A 355 4.57 17.49 -7.09
N ALA A 356 4.87 18.28 -6.05
CA ALA A 356 4.68 17.94 -4.64
C ALA A 356 4.37 19.19 -3.81
N ARG A 357 4.21 19.03 -2.50
CA ARG A 357 3.97 20.16 -1.60
C ARG A 357 5.30 20.79 -1.25
N GLN A 358 5.40 22.10 -1.39
CA GLN A 358 6.60 22.83 -1.00
C GLN A 358 6.84 22.74 0.52
N PRO A 359 8.07 22.43 0.98
CA PRO A 359 8.42 22.40 2.39
C PRO A 359 8.14 23.72 3.10
N LEU A 360 7.61 23.64 4.31
CA LEU A 360 7.28 24.80 5.16
C LEU A 360 8.13 24.75 6.43
N ALA A 361 8.94 25.79 6.64
CA ALA A 361 9.78 25.95 7.82
C ALA A 361 9.21 26.99 8.79
N GLN A 362 9.37 26.75 10.09
CA GLN A 362 9.11 27.71 11.15
C GLN A 362 10.16 27.55 12.26
N SER A 363 10.70 28.67 12.75
CA SER A 363 11.49 28.68 13.98
C SER A 363 10.57 28.74 15.20
N PHE A 364 10.85 27.94 16.22
CA PHE A 364 10.13 27.92 17.49
C PHE A 364 11.08 28.10 18.67
N GLN A 365 10.54 28.54 19.80
CA GLN A 365 11.23 28.57 21.08
C GLN A 365 10.26 28.16 22.19
N ALA A 366 10.75 27.46 23.22
CA ALA A 366 9.95 27.13 24.39
C ALA A 366 9.53 28.39 25.15
N VAL A 367 8.40 28.31 25.83
CA VAL A 367 7.83 29.39 26.64
C VAL A 367 7.63 28.91 28.06
N VAL A 368 8.04 29.73 29.03
CA VAL A 368 7.75 29.58 30.46
C VAL A 368 7.24 30.92 30.96
N ASP A 369 6.08 30.94 31.61
CA ASP A 369 5.44 32.16 32.13
C ASP A 369 5.28 33.29 31.09
N GLY A 370 5.08 32.92 29.82
CA GLY A 370 4.93 33.85 28.71
C GLY A 370 6.24 34.35 28.08
N GLU A 371 7.39 33.99 28.66
CA GLU A 371 8.71 34.39 28.19
C GLU A 371 9.42 33.26 27.43
N GLY A 372 10.15 33.62 26.37
CA GLY A 372 10.91 32.68 25.58
C GLY A 372 12.16 32.19 26.31
N VAL A 373 12.34 30.87 26.43
CA VAL A 373 13.48 30.25 27.12
C VAL A 373 14.19 29.21 26.26
N GLY A 374 15.49 29.04 26.47
CA GLY A 374 16.28 28.04 25.75
C GLY A 374 16.62 28.41 24.30
N PRO A 375 17.20 27.47 23.53
CA PRO A 375 17.57 27.72 22.14
C PRO A 375 16.33 27.79 21.23
N GLU A 376 16.43 28.59 20.16
CA GLU A 376 15.53 28.46 19.02
C GLU A 376 15.83 27.16 18.27
N PHE A 377 14.79 26.52 17.74
CA PHE A 377 14.92 25.38 16.84
C PHE A 377 14.00 25.53 15.63
N VAL A 378 14.40 24.98 14.49
CA VAL A 378 13.64 25.05 13.24
C VAL A 378 12.94 23.72 13.01
N VAL A 379 11.65 23.78 12.71
CA VAL A 379 10.88 22.62 12.25
C VAL A 379 10.51 22.86 10.80
N ILE A 380 10.74 21.87 9.94
CA ILE A 380 10.41 21.88 8.53
C ILE A 380 9.47 20.71 8.26
N THR A 381 8.21 21.01 7.98
CA THR A 381 7.22 20.00 7.61
C THR A 381 7.31 19.73 6.11
N ASN A 382 7.10 18.48 5.70
CA ASN A 382 7.27 18.01 4.33
C ASN A 382 6.13 17.08 3.91
N HIS A 383 5.86 17.06 2.61
CA HIS A 383 5.04 16.04 1.95
C HIS A 383 5.57 15.85 0.52
N PHE A 384 6.47 14.88 0.35
CA PHE A 384 7.17 14.62 -0.91
C PHE A 384 6.24 14.00 -1.97
N LYS A 385 6.72 13.84 -3.20
CA LYS A 385 5.92 13.24 -4.27
C LYS A 385 5.48 11.81 -3.88
N SER A 386 4.17 11.56 -3.90
CA SER A 386 3.60 10.23 -3.66
C SER A 386 4.07 9.16 -4.65
N LYS A 387 4.20 7.94 -4.16
CA LYS A 387 4.51 6.71 -4.91
C LYS A 387 3.36 6.21 -5.82
N GLY A 388 2.13 6.69 -5.62
CA GLY A 388 0.94 6.12 -6.28
C GLY A 388 0.73 6.54 -7.75
N SER A 389 1.48 7.52 -8.25
CA SER A 389 1.35 8.00 -9.63
C SER A 389 2.64 8.59 -10.16
N LEU A 390 3.00 8.29 -11.40
CA LEU A 390 4.18 8.89 -12.03
C LEU A 390 4.02 10.39 -12.27
N SER A 391 5.05 11.14 -11.88
CA SER A 391 5.25 12.53 -12.27
C SER A 391 5.89 12.58 -13.65
N LYS A 392 5.55 13.61 -14.44
CA LYS A 392 6.24 13.88 -15.72
C LYS A 392 7.54 14.66 -15.56
N ARG A 393 7.94 15.01 -14.33
CA ARG A 393 9.12 15.83 -14.05
C ARG A 393 10.41 15.10 -14.40
N ILE A 394 10.44 13.80 -14.16
CA ILE A 394 11.49 12.88 -14.59
C ILE A 394 10.75 11.78 -15.33
N ALA A 395 11.11 11.53 -16.58
CA ALA A 395 10.48 10.49 -17.39
C ALA A 395 10.81 9.12 -16.78
N ASN A 396 9.80 8.24 -16.75
CA ASN A 396 9.95 6.81 -16.38
C ASN A 396 10.66 6.57 -15.04
N ASP A 397 10.39 7.43 -14.05
CA ASP A 397 10.96 7.32 -12.70
C ASP A 397 10.23 6.23 -11.89
N GLU A 398 10.39 4.98 -12.28
CA GLU A 398 9.85 3.79 -11.62
C GLU A 398 10.96 2.99 -10.95
N ASP A 399 10.66 2.39 -9.80
CA ASP A 399 11.58 1.51 -9.06
C ASP A 399 10.75 0.40 -8.41
N VAL A 400 11.17 -0.86 -8.60
CA VAL A 400 10.45 -2.05 -8.14
C VAL A 400 10.21 -2.03 -6.62
N TYR A 401 11.18 -1.57 -5.84
CA TYR A 401 11.12 -1.62 -4.37
C TYR A 401 10.87 -0.24 -3.74
N GLN A 402 11.32 0.82 -4.40
CA GLN A 402 11.15 2.20 -3.93
C GLN A 402 9.86 2.83 -4.45
N GLY A 403 9.22 2.24 -5.47
CA GLY A 403 8.01 2.73 -6.10
C GLY A 403 8.25 3.99 -6.93
N ASN A 404 7.19 4.48 -7.57
CA ASN A 404 7.27 5.62 -8.48
C ASN A 404 7.89 6.86 -7.83
N ASN A 405 8.57 7.66 -8.65
CA ASN A 405 9.17 8.94 -8.34
C ASN A 405 10.36 8.89 -7.37
N ASN A 406 11.15 7.82 -7.34
CA ASN A 406 12.28 7.71 -6.41
C ASN A 406 13.38 8.75 -6.72
N LEU A 407 13.73 8.94 -7.99
CA LEU A 407 14.72 9.93 -8.40
C LEU A 407 14.23 11.35 -8.11
N LEU A 408 12.94 11.63 -8.34
CA LEU A 408 12.33 12.92 -8.03
C LEU A 408 12.32 13.19 -6.52
N ARG A 409 11.93 12.20 -5.70
CA ARG A 409 12.01 12.32 -4.23
C ARG A 409 13.45 12.52 -3.75
N THR A 410 14.42 11.91 -4.42
CA THR A 410 15.85 12.11 -4.13
C THR A 410 16.28 13.55 -4.45
N LYS A 411 15.86 14.10 -5.59
CA LYS A 411 16.10 15.53 -5.92
C LYS A 411 15.41 16.49 -4.93
N GLN A 412 14.22 16.13 -4.46
CA GLN A 412 13.51 16.86 -3.41
C GLN A 412 14.30 16.87 -2.09
N ALA A 413 14.83 15.71 -1.67
CA ALA A 413 15.67 15.57 -0.50
C ALA A 413 16.97 16.40 -0.60
N GLU A 414 17.67 16.32 -1.74
CA GLU A 414 18.91 17.09 -2.00
C GLU A 414 18.65 18.59 -1.92
N THR A 415 17.60 19.05 -2.60
CA THR A 415 17.20 20.46 -2.60
C THR A 415 16.87 20.96 -1.19
N LEU A 416 16.17 20.13 -0.41
CA LEU A 416 15.81 20.48 0.97
C LEU A 416 17.04 20.54 1.87
N ARG A 417 17.93 19.54 1.81
CA ARG A 417 19.20 19.52 2.54
C ARG A 417 20.03 20.79 2.24
N ASP A 418 20.15 21.15 0.97
CA ASP A 418 20.96 22.29 0.55
C ASP A 418 20.34 23.62 1.00
N TRP A 419 19.01 23.73 0.96
CA TRP A 419 18.29 24.88 1.51
C TRP A 419 18.49 25.01 3.03
N ILE A 420 18.45 23.90 3.77
CA ILE A 420 18.71 23.90 5.21
C ILE A 420 20.13 24.38 5.51
N ALA A 421 21.12 23.91 4.75
CA ALA A 421 22.51 24.33 4.91
C ALA A 421 22.70 25.83 4.60
N ALA A 422 21.90 26.39 3.69
CA ALA A 422 21.97 27.82 3.35
C ALA A 422 21.28 28.72 4.39
N GLU A 423 20.08 28.35 4.85
CA GLU A 423 19.24 29.24 5.67
C GLU A 423 19.36 28.98 7.19
N PHE A 424 19.75 27.77 7.60
CA PHE A 424 19.62 27.31 8.98
C PHE A 424 20.87 26.57 9.52
N ALA A 425 22.05 26.78 8.92
CA ALA A 425 23.28 26.03 9.21
C ALA A 425 23.61 25.85 10.71
N ASP A 426 23.43 26.91 11.50
CA ASP A 426 23.80 26.94 12.93
C ASP A 426 22.63 26.64 13.88
N LYS A 427 21.45 26.30 13.36
CA LYS A 427 20.27 26.03 14.17
C LYS A 427 20.05 24.52 14.36
N PRO A 428 19.46 24.09 15.48
CA PRO A 428 18.83 22.77 15.58
C PRO A 428 17.70 22.67 14.55
N VAL A 429 17.78 21.72 13.62
CA VAL A 429 16.76 21.54 12.55
C VAL A 429 16.13 20.15 12.63
N PHE A 430 14.80 20.15 12.58
CA PHE A 430 13.95 18.96 12.51
C PHE A 430 13.22 18.94 11.16
N VAL A 431 13.56 18.00 10.30
CA VAL A 431 12.84 17.70 9.06
C VAL A 431 11.81 16.63 9.39
N VAL A 432 10.52 17.00 9.32
CA VAL A 432 9.42 16.16 9.78
C VAL A 432 8.38 15.93 8.68
N GLY A 433 7.66 14.82 8.79
CA GLY A 433 6.48 14.52 7.97
C GLY A 433 6.67 13.42 6.96
N ASP A 434 5.69 13.31 6.08
CA ASP A 434 5.59 12.27 5.06
C ASP A 434 6.58 12.54 3.91
N LEU A 435 7.73 11.86 3.95
CA LEU A 435 8.71 11.94 2.88
C LEU A 435 8.40 10.96 1.74
N ASN A 436 7.27 10.25 1.82
CA ASN A 436 6.84 9.22 0.89
C ASN A 436 7.97 8.25 0.56
N SER A 437 8.85 7.95 1.52
CA SER A 437 10.04 7.12 1.34
C SER A 437 10.29 6.28 2.58
N TYR A 438 10.52 4.97 2.40
CA TYR A 438 10.83 4.07 3.51
C TYR A 438 12.23 4.33 4.08
N SER A 439 12.50 3.89 5.31
CA SER A 439 13.68 4.33 6.09
C SER A 439 15.04 4.09 5.43
N LYS A 440 15.16 3.16 4.48
CA LYS A 440 16.42 2.88 3.77
C LYS A 440 16.44 3.38 2.32
N GLU A 441 15.39 4.03 1.85
CA GLU A 441 15.32 4.54 0.49
C GLU A 441 16.23 5.74 0.25
N ASP A 442 16.59 5.95 -1.01
CA ASP A 442 17.55 6.97 -1.44
C ASP A 442 17.25 8.38 -0.91
N PRO A 443 15.98 8.86 -0.86
CA PRO A 443 15.67 10.17 -0.30
C PRO A 443 16.05 10.31 1.18
N ILE A 444 15.93 9.24 1.98
CA ILE A 444 16.35 9.25 3.39
C ILE A 444 17.88 9.20 3.49
N ARG A 445 18.53 8.41 2.63
CA ARG A 445 20.00 8.30 2.56
C ARG A 445 20.68 9.63 2.26
N VAL A 446 20.03 10.54 1.52
CA VAL A 446 20.53 11.90 1.28
C VAL A 446 20.80 12.65 2.59
N PHE A 447 19.90 12.54 3.57
CA PHE A 447 20.05 13.20 4.87
C PHE A 447 21.03 12.46 5.77
N GLU A 448 20.98 11.13 5.82
CA GLU A 448 21.90 10.32 6.64
C GLU A 448 23.37 10.52 6.19
N LYS A 449 23.63 10.58 4.88
CA LYS A 449 24.96 10.89 4.32
C LYS A 449 25.42 12.32 4.66
N ALA A 450 24.49 13.23 4.94
CA ALA A 450 24.76 14.59 5.41
C ALA A 450 24.88 14.70 6.94
N GLY A 451 24.88 13.57 7.66
CA GLY A 451 25.04 13.52 9.12
C GLY A 451 23.75 13.72 9.92
N TYR A 452 22.58 13.64 9.27
CA TYR A 452 21.29 13.65 9.98
C TYR A 452 21.02 12.28 10.59
N THR A 453 20.28 12.27 11.71
CA THR A 453 19.79 11.06 12.36
C THR A 453 18.29 10.93 12.14
N ASN A 454 17.81 9.76 11.73
CA ASN A 454 16.38 9.45 11.75
C ASN A 454 15.96 9.02 13.17
N LEU A 455 15.18 9.86 13.86
CA LEU A 455 14.75 9.59 15.23
C LEU A 455 13.76 8.42 15.32
N HIS A 456 13.00 8.13 14.26
CA HIS A 456 12.13 6.95 14.21
C HIS A 456 12.98 5.68 14.33
N GLY A 457 13.93 5.48 13.41
CA GLY A 457 14.83 4.32 13.45
C GLY A 457 15.76 4.29 14.67
N HIS A 458 16.03 5.43 15.30
CA HIS A 458 16.85 5.51 16.51
C HIS A 458 16.11 5.04 17.77
N PHE A 459 14.86 5.47 17.98
CA PHE A 459 14.11 5.18 19.21
C PHE A 459 13.13 4.01 19.05
N GLN A 460 12.64 3.75 17.84
CA GLN A 460 11.60 2.77 17.56
C GLN A 460 11.91 2.00 16.26
N PRO A 461 13.04 1.25 16.21
CA PRO A 461 13.48 0.55 14.99
C PRO A 461 12.50 -0.52 14.50
N ASP A 462 11.59 -0.98 15.36
CA ASP A 462 10.60 -2.02 15.05
C ASP A 462 9.15 -1.49 15.01
N SER A 463 8.96 -0.17 15.02
CA SER A 463 7.66 0.43 14.71
C SER A 463 7.54 0.81 13.24
N TYR A 464 6.33 1.17 12.83
CA TYR A 464 5.98 1.58 11.47
C TYR A 464 4.91 2.67 11.53
N THR A 465 4.86 3.56 10.54
CA THR A 465 3.83 4.61 10.44
C THR A 465 2.83 4.37 9.31
N TYR A 466 3.08 3.36 8.48
CA TYR A 466 2.32 3.08 7.27
C TYR A 466 2.27 1.58 6.97
N GLN A 467 1.22 1.16 6.27
CA GLN A 467 1.04 -0.20 5.78
C GLN A 467 0.53 -0.16 4.34
N PHE A 468 1.13 -0.97 3.48
CA PHE A 468 0.72 -1.09 2.09
C PHE A 468 0.86 -2.55 1.63
N SER A 469 -0.18 -3.08 0.99
CA SER A 469 -0.19 -4.43 0.41
C SER A 469 0.26 -5.55 1.36
N GLY A 470 -0.04 -5.43 2.65
CA GLY A 470 0.33 -6.44 3.64
C GLY A 470 1.71 -6.25 4.26
N LEU A 471 2.44 -5.21 3.90
CA LEU A 471 3.79 -4.92 4.36
C LEU A 471 3.82 -3.62 5.17
N VAL A 472 4.55 -3.63 6.29
CA VAL A 472 4.70 -2.46 7.17
C VAL A 472 6.03 -1.73 6.95
N GLY A 473 6.01 -0.41 7.14
CA GLY A 473 7.19 0.45 7.15
C GLY A 473 6.83 1.90 7.48
N SER A 474 7.80 2.81 7.46
CA SER A 474 7.55 4.22 7.81
C SER A 474 7.80 5.15 6.63
N LEU A 475 6.78 5.93 6.29
CA LEU A 475 6.90 7.06 5.35
C LEU A 475 7.04 8.40 6.08
N ASP A 476 6.64 8.44 7.36
CA ASP A 476 6.67 9.61 8.22
C ASP A 476 7.92 9.57 9.09
N HIS A 477 8.78 10.57 8.93
CA HIS A 477 10.07 10.60 9.60
C HIS A 477 10.26 11.87 10.43
N VAL A 478 11.19 11.80 11.38
CA VAL A 478 11.80 12.98 12.02
C VAL A 478 13.30 12.85 11.87
N LEU A 479 13.83 13.52 10.84
CA LEU A 479 15.26 13.58 10.53
C LEU A 479 15.85 14.84 11.19
N VAL A 480 16.90 14.66 11.97
CA VAL A 480 17.50 15.77 12.75
C VAL A 480 18.96 15.96 12.42
N ASN A 481 19.39 17.22 12.32
CA ASN A 481 20.82 17.53 12.23
C ASN A 481 21.53 17.28 13.59
N PRO A 482 22.86 17.29 13.66
CA PRO A 482 23.60 17.02 14.90
C PRO A 482 23.26 17.95 16.07
N ALA A 483 22.81 19.19 15.81
CA ALA A 483 22.40 20.13 16.85
C ALA A 483 21.03 19.73 17.44
N ALA A 484 20.05 19.39 16.60
CA ALA A 484 18.73 18.91 17.03
C ALA A 484 18.76 17.53 17.68
N ALA A 485 19.66 16.64 17.24
CA ALA A 485 19.84 15.32 17.85
C ALA A 485 20.14 15.40 19.37
N LYS A 486 20.86 16.44 19.81
CA LYS A 486 21.18 16.66 21.23
C LYS A 486 19.98 17.10 22.07
N LEU A 487 18.93 17.61 21.44
CA LEU A 487 17.72 18.06 22.13
C LEU A 487 16.72 16.91 22.29
N ALA A 488 16.79 15.87 21.46
CA ALA A 488 15.85 14.75 21.50
C ALA A 488 16.08 13.86 22.74
N THR A 489 15.01 13.53 23.44
CA THR A 489 15.04 12.71 24.67
C THR A 489 14.37 11.36 24.52
N GLY A 490 13.47 11.22 23.55
CA GLY A 490 12.77 9.99 23.23
C GLY A 490 11.86 10.18 22.02
N GLY A 491 11.42 9.07 21.42
CA GLY A 491 10.52 9.05 20.28
C GLY A 491 9.55 7.87 20.39
N GLN A 492 8.30 8.06 20.00
CA GLN A 492 7.28 7.02 19.98
C GLN A 492 6.28 7.25 18.84
N VAL A 493 6.01 6.19 18.05
CA VAL A 493 4.89 6.16 17.11
C VAL A 493 3.63 5.84 17.88
N TRP A 494 2.54 6.55 17.57
CA TRP A 494 1.23 6.19 18.09
C TRP A 494 0.42 5.50 16.99
N ASN A 495 0.40 4.18 17.03
CA ASN A 495 -0.22 3.34 16.00
C ASN A 495 -1.76 3.33 16.07
N ILE A 496 -2.37 4.47 15.76
CA ILE A 496 -3.82 4.67 15.76
C ILE A 496 -4.46 4.51 14.38
N ASN A 497 -3.69 4.46 13.31
CA ASN A 497 -4.16 4.60 11.92
C ASN A 497 -3.67 3.46 11.01
N SER A 498 -2.36 3.30 10.83
CA SER A 498 -1.83 2.33 9.85
C SER A 498 -2.16 0.87 10.18
N PRO A 499 -2.30 0.45 11.47
CA PRO A 499 -2.76 -0.90 11.75
C PRO A 499 -4.26 -1.11 11.61
N GLU A 500 -5.06 -0.04 11.54
CA GLU A 500 -6.51 -0.13 11.52
C GLU A 500 -7.04 -0.39 10.11
N SER A 501 -8.12 -1.17 10.03
CA SER A 501 -8.81 -1.36 8.75
C SER A 501 -9.43 -0.05 8.27
N VAL A 502 -9.35 0.20 6.95
CA VAL A 502 -10.00 1.35 6.29
C VAL A 502 -11.51 1.42 6.55
N ALA A 503 -12.15 0.30 6.94
CA ALA A 503 -13.57 0.26 7.26
C ALA A 503 -13.98 1.17 8.43
N LEU A 504 -13.07 1.48 9.35
CA LEU A 504 -13.32 2.35 10.51
C LEU A 504 -13.22 3.85 10.15
N GLU A 505 -12.73 4.17 8.96
CA GLU A 505 -12.53 5.53 8.49
C GLU A 505 -13.87 6.20 8.19
N TYR A 506 -13.96 7.52 8.40
CA TYR A 506 -15.17 8.29 8.08
C TYR A 506 -15.64 8.10 6.62
N SER A 507 -14.69 7.85 5.71
CA SER A 507 -14.93 7.70 4.27
C SER A 507 -15.60 6.36 3.91
N ARG A 508 -15.73 5.43 4.86
CA ARG A 508 -16.41 4.12 4.72
C ARG A 508 -17.66 3.99 5.59
N TYR A 509 -18.08 5.09 6.21
CA TYR A 509 -19.31 5.13 7.02
C TYR A 509 -20.52 4.60 6.25
N ASN A 510 -21.26 3.68 6.88
CA ASN A 510 -22.46 3.03 6.32
C ASN A 510 -22.22 2.28 4.98
N TYR A 511 -20.99 1.84 4.68
CA TYR A 511 -20.74 1.01 3.50
C TYR A 511 -21.26 -0.43 3.66
N ASN A 512 -21.43 -0.86 4.90
CA ASN A 512 -21.99 -2.14 5.31
C ASN A 512 -23.02 -1.91 6.43
N VAL A 513 -23.95 -2.84 6.63
CA VAL A 513 -24.92 -2.83 7.74
C VAL A 513 -24.22 -2.77 9.11
N LYS A 514 -23.01 -3.33 9.20
CA LYS A 514 -22.12 -3.18 10.34
C LYS A 514 -21.41 -1.83 10.23
N ASN A 515 -21.92 -0.84 10.94
CA ASN A 515 -21.28 0.48 11.00
C ASN A 515 -20.10 0.44 11.98
N LEU A 516 -18.90 0.73 11.48
CA LEU A 516 -17.65 0.57 12.21
C LEU A 516 -17.02 1.92 12.61
N TRP A 517 -17.65 3.03 12.25
CA TRP A 517 -17.20 4.36 12.65
C TRP A 517 -17.59 4.65 14.11
N ASP A 518 -16.67 5.29 14.83
CA ASP A 518 -16.86 5.77 16.20
C ASP A 518 -16.19 7.15 16.40
N GLU A 519 -16.27 7.70 17.61
CA GLU A 519 -15.70 9.01 17.96
C GLU A 519 -14.25 8.93 18.45
N SER A 520 -13.62 7.75 18.43
CA SER A 520 -12.24 7.56 18.90
C SER A 520 -11.22 8.15 17.91
N ALA A 521 -9.97 8.33 18.36
CA ALA A 521 -8.86 8.75 17.52
C ALA A 521 -8.45 7.72 16.45
N PHE A 522 -8.86 6.45 16.61
CA PHE A 522 -8.44 5.36 15.74
C PHE A 522 -9.02 5.49 14.33
N ARG A 523 -8.18 5.25 13.32
CA ARG A 523 -8.47 5.43 11.90
C ARG A 523 -8.98 6.85 11.58
N SER A 524 -8.35 7.85 12.19
CA SER A 524 -8.49 9.26 11.81
C SER A 524 -7.75 9.58 10.50
N SER A 525 -6.76 8.77 10.15
CA SER A 525 -5.94 8.86 8.95
C SER A 525 -5.50 7.46 8.49
N ASP A 526 -4.75 7.38 7.40
CA ASP A 526 -3.97 6.22 6.96
C ASP A 526 -2.51 6.23 7.44
N HIS A 527 -2.04 7.34 8.01
CA HIS A 527 -0.70 7.50 8.57
C HIS A 527 -0.71 7.65 10.09
N ASP A 528 0.27 7.07 10.78
CA ASP A 528 0.44 7.25 12.23
C ASP A 528 1.28 8.48 12.58
N PRO A 529 0.92 9.24 13.64
CA PRO A 529 1.78 10.30 14.14
C PRO A 529 3.01 9.75 14.87
N PHE A 530 4.15 10.40 14.66
CA PHE A 530 5.39 10.16 15.41
C PHE A 530 5.70 11.34 16.33
N LYS A 531 5.76 11.11 17.65
CA LYS A 531 6.04 12.13 18.68
C LYS A 531 7.45 11.99 19.22
N VAL A 532 8.11 13.12 19.43
CA VAL A 532 9.48 13.23 19.97
C VAL A 532 9.48 14.19 21.16
N GLY A 533 10.09 13.79 22.27
CA GLY A 533 10.32 14.66 23.42
C GLY A 533 11.58 15.50 23.23
N LEU A 534 11.54 16.80 23.57
CA LEU A 534 12.67 17.71 23.44
C LEU A 534 13.05 18.34 24.79
N LYS A 535 14.33 18.26 25.15
CA LYS A 535 14.92 19.00 26.28
C LYS A 535 15.49 20.32 25.75
N VAL A 536 14.85 21.43 26.12
CA VAL A 536 15.15 22.76 25.58
C VAL A 536 15.18 23.85 26.66
N ILE A 537 14.63 23.59 27.85
CA ILE A 537 14.69 24.52 28.95
C ILE A 537 16.01 24.26 29.70
N PRO A 538 16.91 25.25 29.81
CA PRO A 538 18.12 25.11 30.61
C PRO A 538 17.77 24.78 32.05
N GLU A 539 18.44 23.80 32.65
CA GLU A 539 18.33 23.58 34.09
C GLU A 539 18.81 24.84 34.81
N LYS A 540 18.06 25.30 35.83
CA LYS A 540 18.56 26.35 36.70
C LYS A 540 19.82 25.82 37.37
N GLU A 541 20.96 26.46 37.14
CA GLU A 541 22.10 26.27 38.03
C GLU A 541 21.66 26.73 39.42
N ASP A 542 21.56 25.79 40.36
CA ASP A 542 21.47 26.15 41.77
C ASP A 542 22.71 27.00 42.11
N PRO A 543 22.56 28.14 42.80
CA PRO A 543 23.71 28.92 43.22
C PRO A 543 24.63 28.00 44.02
N ALA A 544 25.89 27.91 43.59
CA ALA A 544 26.90 27.11 44.24
C ALA A 544 26.80 27.28 45.77
N PRO A 545 26.74 26.19 46.56
CA PRO A 545 26.63 26.30 47.99
C PRO A 545 27.75 27.21 48.49
N ALA A 546 27.38 28.27 49.21
CA ALA A 546 28.33 29.14 49.86
C ALA A 546 29.31 28.28 50.67
N PRO A 547 30.62 28.57 50.67
CA PRO A 547 31.59 27.73 51.37
C PRO A 547 31.17 27.59 52.83
N GLU A 548 30.92 26.34 53.25
CA GLU A 548 30.55 26.05 54.63
C GLU A 548 31.65 26.55 55.58
N PRO A 549 31.29 27.20 56.71
CA PRO A 549 32.25 27.48 57.76
C PRO A 549 32.76 26.15 58.34
N THR A 550 34.08 26.08 58.51
CA THR A 550 34.82 24.92 59.01
C THR A 550 34.18 24.33 60.29
N PRO A 551 33.90 23.02 60.35
CA PRO A 551 33.19 22.44 61.49
C PRO A 551 34.10 22.40 62.72
N THR A 552 33.61 22.95 63.83
CA THR A 552 34.17 22.68 65.16
C THR A 552 33.53 21.39 65.67
N GLN A 553 34.38 20.47 66.09
CA GLN A 553 34.12 19.10 66.55
C GLN A 553 33.00 19.01 67.61
N PRO A 554 32.07 18.03 67.54
CA PRO A 554 31.11 17.76 68.61
C PRO A 554 31.63 16.68 69.57
N GLU A 555 31.31 16.81 70.87
CA GLU A 555 31.34 15.72 71.84
C GLU A 555 29.99 14.98 71.90
N PRO A 556 29.97 13.68 72.26
CA PRO A 556 28.88 12.76 71.95
C PRO A 556 27.91 12.54 73.11
N THR A 557 26.64 12.26 72.82
CA THR A 557 25.81 11.45 73.73
C THR A 557 24.84 10.52 73.00
N ALA A 558 24.55 9.42 73.68
CA ALA A 558 24.04 8.11 73.28
C ALA A 558 22.52 8.06 72.91
N PRO A 559 22.03 6.90 72.40
CA PRO A 559 20.83 6.78 71.55
C PRO A 559 19.59 6.21 72.26
N GLU A 560 18.42 6.32 71.63
CA GLU A 560 17.22 5.49 71.93
C GLU A 560 16.22 5.47 70.74
N PRO A 561 15.21 4.56 70.68
CA PRO A 561 15.14 3.54 69.64
C PRO A 561 13.89 3.58 68.75
N THR A 562 13.96 2.78 67.69
CA THR A 562 13.00 2.54 66.60
C THR A 562 11.73 1.77 67.04
N ALA A 563 10.58 2.07 66.41
CA ALA A 563 9.38 1.23 66.35
C ALA A 563 8.48 1.67 65.16
N PRO A 564 7.61 0.80 64.60
CA PRO A 564 7.54 0.56 63.16
C PRO A 564 6.22 0.93 62.44
N GLU A 565 6.28 0.75 61.12
CA GLU A 565 5.32 0.97 60.02
C GLU A 565 3.99 0.16 60.12
N PRO A 566 2.86 0.64 59.57
CA PRO A 566 1.65 -0.18 59.40
C PRO A 566 1.31 -0.54 57.94
N THR A 567 0.84 -1.78 57.79
CA THR A 567 0.42 -2.49 56.57
C THR A 567 -1.06 -2.30 56.17
N GLN A 568 -1.35 -2.60 54.90
CA GLN A 568 -2.65 -2.66 54.18
C GLN A 568 -3.79 -3.48 54.84
N PRO A 569 -5.03 -3.33 54.32
CA PRO A 569 -5.96 -4.47 54.23
C PRO A 569 -6.74 -4.61 52.89
N ALA A 570 -7.19 -5.83 52.61
CA ALA A 570 -8.23 -6.25 51.66
C ALA A 570 -9.03 -7.43 52.28
N PRO A 571 -10.04 -8.03 51.61
CA PRO A 571 -11.43 -7.62 51.41
C PRO A 571 -12.45 -8.53 52.16
N THR A 572 -13.77 -8.35 51.97
CA THR A 572 -14.84 -9.16 52.63
C THR A 572 -15.90 -9.68 51.62
N PRO A 573 -16.48 -10.89 51.78
CA PRO A 573 -17.43 -11.53 50.83
C PRO A 573 -18.89 -11.67 51.35
N THR A 574 -19.89 -11.86 50.46
CA THR A 574 -21.18 -12.54 50.76
C THR A 574 -21.96 -13.00 49.49
N GLN A 575 -22.77 -14.06 49.64
CA GLN A 575 -23.56 -14.89 48.67
C GLN A 575 -25.07 -14.90 49.09
N PRO A 576 -26.04 -15.71 48.56
CA PRO A 576 -26.64 -15.93 47.22
C PRO A 576 -28.18 -15.57 47.08
N GLU A 577 -28.70 -15.78 45.85
CA GLU A 577 -30.06 -15.89 45.21
C GLU A 577 -31.40 -16.13 45.99
N PRO A 578 -32.58 -15.82 45.39
CA PRO A 578 -33.43 -16.88 44.77
C PRO A 578 -34.28 -16.53 43.50
N THR A 579 -34.82 -17.61 42.91
CA THR A 579 -35.56 -17.95 41.65
C THR A 579 -36.99 -17.42 41.34
N ALA A 580 -37.29 -17.26 40.02
CA ALA A 580 -38.46 -17.64 39.16
C ALA A 580 -39.91 -17.10 39.46
N PRO A 581 -40.88 -16.97 38.50
CA PRO A 581 -41.15 -17.87 37.35
C PRO A 581 -41.66 -17.26 35.99
N GLU A 582 -41.86 -18.18 35.04
CA GLU A 582 -42.36 -18.16 33.63
C GLU A 582 -43.78 -17.57 33.42
N PRO A 583 -44.21 -17.23 32.17
CA PRO A 583 -45.11 -18.16 31.46
C PRO A 583 -45.13 -18.13 29.89
N THR A 584 -45.20 -19.33 29.30
CA THR A 584 -46.05 -19.85 28.18
C THR A 584 -46.23 -19.16 26.81
N GLN A 585 -46.03 -19.97 25.76
CA GLN A 585 -46.45 -19.81 24.35
C GLN A 585 -47.98 -19.73 24.13
N PRO A 586 -48.42 -19.31 22.92
CA PRO A 586 -49.10 -20.27 22.03
C PRO A 586 -48.74 -20.17 20.53
N GLU A 587 -48.81 -21.30 19.84
CA GLU A 587 -48.95 -21.47 18.38
C GLU A 587 -50.30 -22.19 18.10
N PRO A 588 -50.77 -22.43 16.85
CA PRO A 588 -50.63 -21.71 15.58
C PRO A 588 -52.01 -21.56 14.84
N THR A 589 -52.11 -20.75 13.77
CA THR A 589 -53.12 -20.99 12.71
C THR A 589 -52.66 -20.48 11.34
N THR A 590 -52.68 -21.39 10.36
CA THR A 590 -52.60 -21.21 8.90
C THR A 590 -53.85 -20.51 8.35
N PRO A 591 -53.77 -19.87 7.15
CA PRO A 591 -54.38 -20.52 5.98
C PRO A 591 -53.59 -20.34 4.66
N ALA A 592 -53.80 -21.28 3.73
CA ALA A 592 -53.41 -21.27 2.32
C ALA A 592 -54.66 -21.07 1.42
N PRO A 593 -54.59 -21.12 0.07
CA PRO A 593 -53.85 -20.30 -0.91
C PRO A 593 -54.77 -19.77 -2.06
N GLU A 594 -54.16 -19.28 -3.17
CA GLU A 594 -54.66 -19.09 -4.57
C GLU A 594 -54.83 -17.63 -5.09
N PRO A 595 -54.89 -17.38 -6.43
CA PRO A 595 -53.93 -17.70 -7.51
C PRO A 595 -53.76 -16.54 -8.53
N THR A 596 -52.70 -16.52 -9.38
CA THR A 596 -52.65 -15.94 -10.77
C THR A 596 -51.20 -16.01 -11.29
N ALA A 597 -50.82 -16.80 -12.31
CA ALA A 597 -51.03 -16.73 -13.77
C ALA A 597 -49.75 -16.24 -14.53
N PRO A 598 -49.44 -16.73 -15.76
CA PRO A 598 -48.08 -17.10 -16.17
C PRO A 598 -47.49 -16.32 -17.36
N ALA A 599 -46.16 -16.37 -17.55
CA ALA A 599 -45.40 -16.26 -18.83
C ALA A 599 -43.87 -16.33 -18.60
N PRO A 600 -43.01 -16.60 -19.61
CA PRO A 600 -43.06 -17.58 -20.69
C PRO A 600 -41.82 -18.51 -20.72
N GLU A 601 -41.87 -19.56 -21.55
CA GLU A 601 -40.80 -20.56 -21.78
C GLU A 601 -39.51 -19.98 -22.41
N PRO A 602 -38.32 -20.51 -22.09
CA PRO A 602 -37.14 -20.34 -22.92
C PRO A 602 -37.02 -21.47 -23.96
N THR A 603 -36.92 -21.05 -25.23
CA THR A 603 -36.66 -21.90 -26.41
C THR A 603 -35.28 -22.55 -26.38
N GLN A 604 -35.22 -23.84 -26.71
CA GLN A 604 -33.98 -24.59 -27.02
C GLN A 604 -33.29 -24.03 -28.27
N PRO A 605 -31.94 -23.96 -28.31
CA PRO A 605 -31.20 -23.95 -29.56
C PRO A 605 -30.87 -25.38 -30.03
N GLU A 606 -30.97 -25.60 -31.35
CA GLU A 606 -30.65 -26.82 -32.10
C GLU A 606 -29.14 -27.18 -32.08
N PRO A 607 -28.78 -28.46 -32.36
CA PRO A 607 -27.45 -28.99 -32.15
C PRO A 607 -26.48 -28.64 -33.28
N THR A 608 -25.35 -28.03 -32.94
CA THR A 608 -24.21 -27.92 -33.86
C THR A 608 -23.26 -29.10 -33.66
N THR A 609 -22.90 -29.70 -34.79
CA THR A 609 -21.99 -30.84 -34.99
C THR A 609 -20.70 -30.74 -34.16
N PRO A 610 -20.20 -31.83 -33.54
CA PRO A 610 -18.95 -31.79 -32.80
C PRO A 610 -17.76 -31.52 -33.73
N ALA A 611 -16.93 -30.56 -33.35
CA ALA A 611 -15.63 -30.31 -33.97
C ALA A 611 -14.71 -31.54 -33.79
N PRO A 612 -13.81 -31.83 -34.74
CA PRO A 612 -12.90 -32.97 -34.64
C PRO A 612 -11.89 -32.80 -33.50
N ALA A 613 -11.42 -33.93 -32.97
CA ALA A 613 -10.49 -34.03 -31.83
C ALA A 613 -9.23 -33.17 -31.98
N PRO A 614 -8.68 -32.61 -30.87
CA PRO A 614 -7.49 -31.77 -30.92
C PRO A 614 -6.24 -32.57 -31.31
N THR A 615 -5.66 -32.22 -32.45
CA THR A 615 -4.26 -32.49 -32.75
C THR A 615 -3.38 -31.69 -31.79
N THR A 616 -2.42 -32.31 -31.12
CA THR A 616 -1.41 -31.71 -30.22
C THR A 616 -0.82 -30.41 -30.80
N GLY A 617 -1.03 -29.29 -30.11
CA GLY A 617 -0.44 -27.97 -30.43
C GLY A 617 1.05 -27.89 -30.12
N ASN A 618 1.68 -26.72 -30.32
CA ASN A 618 3.05 -26.50 -29.84
C ASN A 618 3.04 -26.55 -28.30
N MET A 619 3.97 -27.31 -27.70
CA MET A 619 4.14 -27.36 -26.25
C MET A 619 5.22 -26.37 -25.84
N PHE A 620 4.87 -25.44 -24.97
CA PHE A 620 5.77 -24.46 -24.39
C PHE A 620 6.19 -24.91 -23.00
N TYR A 621 7.50 -24.82 -22.75
CA TYR A 621 8.13 -25.13 -21.46
C TYR A 621 8.84 -23.84 -21.03
N LEU A 622 8.20 -23.09 -20.13
CA LEU A 622 8.73 -21.81 -19.69
C LEU A 622 9.49 -21.98 -18.38
N SER A 623 10.55 -21.19 -18.26
CA SER A 623 11.26 -20.99 -17.02
C SER A 623 11.28 -19.50 -16.71
N ASN A 624 10.96 -19.14 -15.48
CA ASN A 624 11.07 -17.79 -14.96
C ASN A 624 12.48 -17.53 -14.39
N THR A 625 13.38 -18.52 -14.44
CA THR A 625 14.74 -18.40 -13.90
C THR A 625 15.80 -19.03 -14.80
N TRP A 626 17.01 -18.50 -14.74
CA TRP A 626 18.16 -19.05 -15.47
C TRP A 626 18.74 -20.35 -14.87
N GLN A 627 18.27 -20.75 -13.69
CA GLN A 627 18.77 -21.92 -12.96
C GLN A 627 17.80 -23.11 -12.99
N ALA A 628 16.62 -22.95 -13.57
CA ALA A 628 15.61 -23.99 -13.55
C ALA A 628 16.08 -25.23 -14.33
N THR A 629 15.95 -26.39 -13.69
CA THR A 629 16.21 -27.70 -14.31
C THR A 629 14.93 -28.39 -14.78
N VAL A 630 13.77 -27.80 -14.47
CA VAL A 630 12.42 -28.19 -14.91
C VAL A 630 11.64 -26.92 -15.26
N ALA A 631 10.64 -27.01 -16.14
CA ALA A 631 9.84 -25.85 -16.51
C ALA A 631 8.87 -25.46 -15.39
N ASP A 632 8.77 -24.16 -15.10
CA ASP A 632 7.83 -23.58 -14.12
C ASP A 632 6.39 -23.63 -14.64
N LEU A 633 6.24 -23.57 -15.97
CA LEU A 633 4.94 -23.59 -16.63
C LEU A 633 5.03 -24.35 -17.94
N VAL A 634 4.08 -25.28 -18.13
CA VAL A 634 3.97 -26.08 -19.34
C VAL A 634 2.56 -25.98 -19.88
N PHE A 635 2.40 -25.53 -21.12
CA PHE A 635 1.10 -25.45 -21.77
C PHE A 635 1.21 -25.65 -23.28
N SER A 636 0.08 -25.97 -23.91
CA SER A 636 -0.03 -26.07 -25.36
C SER A 636 -0.67 -24.82 -25.96
N TYR A 637 -0.09 -24.23 -27.02
CA TYR A 637 -0.74 -23.16 -27.75
C TYR A 637 -0.39 -23.22 -29.24
N GLY A 638 -1.33 -22.79 -30.09
CA GLY A 638 -1.19 -22.93 -31.54
C GLY A 638 -1.21 -24.38 -32.04
N ARG A 639 -0.72 -24.57 -33.27
CA ARG A 639 -0.59 -25.87 -33.92
C ARG A 639 0.87 -26.16 -34.25
N ALA A 640 1.21 -27.44 -34.33
CA ALA A 640 2.50 -27.88 -34.85
C ALA A 640 2.80 -27.23 -36.21
N GLY A 641 3.93 -26.51 -36.29
CA GLY A 641 4.38 -25.81 -37.49
C GLY A 641 3.97 -24.33 -37.60
N ASP A 642 3.23 -23.78 -36.63
CA ASP A 642 3.06 -22.33 -36.53
C ASP A 642 4.38 -21.64 -36.11
N GLU A 643 4.65 -20.44 -36.64
CA GLU A 643 5.77 -19.59 -36.22
C GLU A 643 5.42 -18.93 -34.87
N VAL A 644 6.34 -18.97 -33.90
CA VAL A 644 6.13 -18.46 -32.53
C VAL A 644 6.76 -17.07 -32.40
N LEU A 645 6.00 -16.15 -31.82
CA LEU A 645 6.39 -14.77 -31.54
C LEU A 645 6.10 -14.49 -30.05
N VAL A 646 6.92 -13.64 -29.44
CA VAL A 646 6.84 -13.26 -28.02
C VAL A 646 6.81 -11.74 -27.96
N GLY A 647 5.98 -11.20 -27.07
CA GLY A 647 5.85 -9.77 -26.80
C GLY A 647 4.74 -9.48 -25.80
N ASP A 648 4.70 -8.25 -25.32
CA ASP A 648 3.67 -7.70 -24.45
C ASP A 648 2.52 -7.11 -25.27
N TRP A 649 1.52 -7.93 -25.57
CA TRP A 649 0.45 -7.57 -26.50
C TRP A 649 -0.64 -6.66 -25.91
N ASP A 650 -0.66 -6.44 -24.58
CA ASP A 650 -1.63 -5.56 -23.92
C ASP A 650 -1.05 -4.50 -22.98
N GLY A 651 0.27 -4.40 -22.92
CA GLY A 651 0.98 -3.32 -22.23
C GLY A 651 0.96 -3.48 -20.72
N ASP A 652 0.92 -4.72 -20.22
CA ASP A 652 0.96 -5.02 -18.78
C ASP A 652 2.38 -5.29 -18.24
N GLY A 653 3.38 -5.24 -19.12
CA GLY A 653 4.79 -5.51 -18.88
C GLY A 653 5.16 -6.99 -18.94
N VAL A 654 4.23 -7.89 -19.31
CA VAL A 654 4.47 -9.33 -19.35
C VAL A 654 4.43 -9.87 -20.77
N ASP A 655 5.57 -10.40 -21.21
CA ASP A 655 5.66 -11.12 -22.47
C ASP A 655 4.79 -12.37 -22.50
N THR A 656 3.94 -12.45 -23.53
CA THR A 656 3.10 -13.60 -23.81
C THR A 656 3.26 -14.04 -25.27
N PHE A 657 2.55 -15.09 -25.71
CA PHE A 657 2.79 -15.67 -27.03
C PHE A 657 1.77 -15.25 -28.07
N ALA A 658 2.28 -14.96 -29.28
CA ALA A 658 1.51 -15.03 -30.50
C ALA A 658 2.03 -16.18 -31.38
N VAL A 659 1.13 -16.80 -32.13
CA VAL A 659 1.51 -17.75 -33.18
C VAL A 659 1.03 -17.26 -34.54
N ARG A 660 1.84 -17.49 -35.57
CA ARG A 660 1.54 -17.09 -36.95
C ARG A 660 1.40 -18.31 -37.85
N ARG A 661 0.30 -18.33 -38.60
CA ARG A 661 -0.01 -19.34 -39.62
C ARG A 661 -0.24 -18.67 -40.97
N GLY A 662 0.74 -18.77 -41.86
CA GLY A 662 0.70 -18.07 -43.14
C GLY A 662 0.78 -16.55 -42.94
N ASN A 663 -0.32 -15.83 -43.17
CA ASN A 663 -0.42 -14.40 -42.90
C ASN A 663 -1.40 -14.07 -41.76
N VAL A 664 -1.85 -15.07 -41.01
CA VAL A 664 -2.78 -14.91 -39.89
C VAL A 664 -2.02 -15.01 -38.57
N PHE A 665 -2.24 -14.04 -37.69
CA PHE A 665 -1.71 -13.97 -36.34
C PHE A 665 -2.79 -14.35 -35.33
N TYR A 666 -2.39 -15.14 -34.33
CA TYR A 666 -3.20 -15.58 -33.22
C TYR A 666 -2.47 -15.11 -31.96
N VAL A 667 -2.93 -14.03 -31.35
CA VAL A 667 -2.30 -13.38 -30.20
C VAL A 667 -3.00 -13.86 -28.94
N LYS A 668 -2.21 -14.13 -27.89
CA LYS A 668 -2.72 -14.54 -26.59
C LYS A 668 -2.05 -13.76 -25.48
N ASN A 669 -2.86 -13.09 -24.66
CA ASN A 669 -2.42 -12.25 -23.55
C ASN A 669 -2.31 -13.05 -22.25
N SER A 670 -2.10 -14.36 -22.35
CA SER A 670 -2.02 -15.26 -21.21
C SER A 670 -1.12 -16.45 -21.53
N LEU A 671 -0.30 -16.84 -20.57
CA LEU A 671 0.57 -18.02 -20.66
C LEU A 671 -0.23 -19.30 -20.35
N ALA A 672 -1.25 -19.60 -21.17
CA ALA A 672 -2.14 -20.73 -20.95
C ALA A 672 -2.51 -21.41 -22.26
N SER A 673 -3.07 -22.62 -22.17
CA SER A 673 -3.73 -23.25 -23.32
C SER A 673 -5.07 -22.58 -23.64
N GLY A 674 -5.55 -22.78 -24.88
CA GLY A 674 -6.89 -22.36 -25.30
C GLY A 674 -6.90 -21.48 -26.55
N ALA A 675 -8.01 -20.77 -26.75
CA ALA A 675 -8.18 -19.88 -27.89
C ALA A 675 -7.28 -18.65 -27.79
N ALA A 676 -7.04 -18.03 -28.94
CA ALA A 676 -6.37 -16.74 -29.05
C ALA A 676 -7.33 -15.61 -28.66
N ASP A 677 -6.80 -14.60 -27.99
CA ASP A 677 -7.56 -13.41 -27.57
C ASP A 677 -7.78 -12.46 -28.76
N ARG A 678 -6.85 -12.44 -29.73
CA ARG A 678 -7.03 -11.77 -31.02
C ARG A 678 -6.58 -12.63 -32.19
N VAL A 679 -7.34 -12.56 -33.28
CA VAL A 679 -7.00 -13.23 -34.55
C VAL A 679 -7.18 -12.24 -35.70
N PHE A 680 -6.13 -12.02 -36.49
CA PHE A 680 -6.17 -11.09 -37.60
C PHE A 680 -5.16 -11.45 -38.70
N SER A 681 -5.36 -10.92 -39.91
CA SER A 681 -4.45 -11.12 -41.03
C SER A 681 -3.61 -9.88 -41.29
N TYR A 682 -2.29 -10.03 -41.36
CA TYR A 682 -1.38 -8.94 -41.69
C TYR A 682 -0.20 -9.42 -42.56
N GLY A 683 0.18 -8.59 -43.52
CA GLY A 683 1.20 -8.95 -44.52
C GLY A 683 0.78 -10.07 -45.47
N ARG A 684 1.78 -10.67 -46.12
CA ARG A 684 1.62 -11.80 -47.05
C ARG A 684 2.40 -13.00 -46.54
N VAL A 685 1.98 -14.19 -46.98
CA VAL A 685 2.74 -15.42 -46.77
C VAL A 685 4.17 -15.24 -47.31
N GLY A 686 5.17 -15.57 -46.50
CA GLY A 686 6.59 -15.42 -46.84
C GLY A 686 7.20 -14.06 -46.53
N ASN A 687 6.48 -13.13 -45.88
CA ASN A 687 7.12 -11.94 -45.29
C ASN A 687 7.77 -12.31 -43.95
N GLU A 688 8.99 -11.79 -43.74
CA GLU A 688 9.67 -11.77 -42.43
C GLU A 688 8.88 -10.89 -41.47
N VAL A 689 8.81 -11.29 -40.20
CA VAL A 689 8.02 -10.62 -39.14
C VAL A 689 8.96 -10.15 -38.05
N LEU A 690 8.64 -8.98 -37.51
CA LEU A 690 9.34 -8.35 -36.41
C LEU A 690 8.30 -7.92 -35.38
N VAL A 691 8.66 -8.00 -34.11
CA VAL A 691 7.85 -7.60 -32.97
C VAL A 691 8.55 -6.42 -32.30
N GLY A 692 7.77 -5.48 -31.78
CA GLY A 692 8.25 -4.36 -30.98
C GLY A 692 7.17 -3.30 -30.76
N ASP A 693 7.43 -2.40 -29.83
CA ASP A 693 6.64 -1.21 -29.54
C ASP A 693 7.05 -0.06 -30.48
N TRP A 694 6.52 -0.08 -31.71
CA TRP A 694 6.90 0.88 -32.75
C TRP A 694 6.41 2.31 -32.52
N ASP A 695 5.48 2.55 -31.59
CA ASP A 695 5.02 3.91 -31.27
C ASP A 695 5.26 4.41 -29.85
N GLY A 696 5.81 3.59 -28.96
CA GLY A 696 6.22 3.95 -27.62
C GLY A 696 5.04 4.01 -26.64
N ASP A 697 3.99 3.19 -26.87
CA ASP A 697 2.81 3.13 -26.01
C ASP A 697 2.83 1.99 -24.98
N GLY A 698 3.91 1.19 -24.99
CA GLY A 698 4.12 0.02 -24.15
C GLY A 698 3.51 -1.26 -24.71
N VAL A 699 2.87 -1.24 -25.89
CA VAL A 699 2.23 -2.41 -26.49
C VAL A 699 3.03 -2.92 -27.69
N ASP A 700 3.48 -4.16 -27.62
CA ASP A 700 4.13 -4.83 -28.73
C ASP A 700 3.17 -5.06 -29.90
N THR A 701 3.61 -4.68 -31.08
CA THR A 701 2.87 -4.88 -32.33
C THR A 701 3.79 -5.36 -33.45
N PHE A 702 3.29 -5.48 -34.68
CA PHE A 702 3.98 -6.23 -35.74
C PHE A 702 4.46 -5.32 -36.88
N ALA A 703 5.70 -5.54 -37.30
CA ALA A 703 6.19 -5.12 -38.61
C ALA A 703 6.42 -6.32 -39.52
N VAL A 704 6.13 -6.18 -40.82
CA VAL A 704 6.45 -7.19 -41.82
C VAL A 704 7.38 -6.64 -42.88
N ARG A 705 8.32 -7.47 -43.34
CA ARG A 705 9.33 -7.09 -44.34
C ARG A 705 9.17 -7.89 -45.62
N ARG A 706 9.27 -7.20 -46.76
CA ARG A 706 9.26 -7.77 -48.12
C ARG A 706 10.42 -7.22 -48.92
N GLY A 707 11.46 -8.03 -49.12
CA GLY A 707 12.68 -7.57 -49.75
C GLY A 707 13.35 -6.51 -48.88
N ASN A 708 13.47 -5.28 -49.38
CA ASN A 708 13.97 -4.15 -48.60
C ASN A 708 12.87 -3.18 -48.12
N VAL A 709 11.59 -3.57 -48.22
CA VAL A 709 10.46 -2.72 -47.81
C VAL A 709 9.88 -3.22 -46.49
N PHE A 710 9.75 -2.31 -45.52
CA PHE A 710 9.14 -2.52 -44.22
C PHE A 710 7.73 -1.95 -44.20
N TYR A 711 6.84 -2.67 -43.53
CA TYR A 711 5.44 -2.31 -43.31
C TYR A 711 5.19 -2.45 -41.81
N VAL A 712 5.19 -1.33 -41.08
CA VAL A 712 5.03 -1.27 -39.64
C VAL A 712 3.56 -1.03 -39.31
N LYS A 713 3.06 -1.70 -38.27
CA LYS A 713 1.68 -1.55 -37.82
C LYS A 713 1.62 -1.44 -36.30
N ASN A 714 1.01 -0.35 -35.83
CA ASN A 714 0.91 -0.01 -34.42
C ASN A 714 -0.41 -0.52 -33.81
N SER A 715 -0.97 -1.59 -34.37
CA SER A 715 -2.24 -2.15 -33.91
C SER A 715 -2.35 -3.62 -34.23
N LEU A 716 -2.87 -4.40 -33.27
CA LEU A 716 -3.15 -5.83 -33.40
C LEU A 716 -4.44 -6.09 -34.20
N ALA A 717 -4.47 -5.62 -35.45
CA ALA A 717 -5.63 -5.68 -36.34
C ALA A 717 -5.23 -5.93 -37.81
N SER A 718 -6.21 -6.32 -38.63
CA SER A 718 -6.00 -6.38 -40.10
C SER A 718 -6.02 -4.96 -40.70
N GLY A 719 -5.40 -4.78 -41.87
CA GLY A 719 -5.51 -3.53 -42.62
C GLY A 719 -4.19 -3.05 -43.22
N ALA A 720 -4.15 -1.78 -43.60
CA ALA A 720 -2.94 -1.13 -44.08
C ALA A 720 -1.90 -0.99 -42.94
N ALA A 721 -0.64 -0.86 -43.35
CA ALA A 721 0.45 -0.47 -42.48
C ALA A 721 0.35 1.02 -42.14
N ASP A 722 0.74 1.37 -40.93
CA ASP A 722 0.77 2.76 -40.45
C ASP A 722 2.00 3.49 -41.01
N THR A 723 3.13 2.77 -41.10
CA THR A 723 4.37 3.27 -41.72
C THR A 723 4.89 2.30 -42.77
N VAL A 724 5.31 2.82 -43.93
CA VAL A 724 5.91 2.03 -45.02
C VAL A 724 7.16 2.71 -45.54
N PHE A 725 8.29 2.00 -45.54
CA PHE A 725 9.56 2.57 -45.97
C PHE A 725 10.50 1.51 -46.57
N SER A 726 11.45 1.95 -47.39
CA SER A 726 12.49 1.09 -47.98
C SER A 726 13.82 1.32 -47.28
N TYR A 727 14.40 0.27 -46.72
CA TYR A 727 15.67 0.35 -46.00
C TYR A 727 16.52 -0.92 -46.16
N GLY A 728 17.83 -0.72 -46.33
CA GLY A 728 18.78 -1.82 -46.56
C GLY A 728 18.60 -2.55 -47.90
N ARG A 729 19.17 -3.75 -47.97
CA ARG A 729 19.10 -4.71 -49.09
C ARG A 729 18.30 -5.92 -48.66
N ALA A 730 17.68 -6.60 -49.62
CA ALA A 730 16.91 -7.81 -49.36
C ALA A 730 17.71 -8.96 -48.72
N SER A 731 19.05 -8.94 -48.81
CA SER A 731 19.94 -9.94 -48.22
C SER A 731 20.43 -9.59 -46.81
N ASP A 732 20.15 -8.38 -46.32
CA ASP A 732 20.57 -7.96 -44.99
C ASP A 732 19.66 -8.61 -43.93
N ALA A 733 20.22 -9.03 -42.80
CA ALA A 733 19.45 -9.51 -41.65
C ALA A 733 18.85 -8.32 -40.88
N THR A 734 17.65 -8.48 -40.33
CA THR A 734 16.96 -7.41 -39.60
C THR A 734 16.92 -7.70 -38.10
N LEU A 735 16.97 -6.64 -37.30
CA LEU A 735 16.78 -6.67 -35.85
C LEU A 735 15.85 -5.51 -35.47
N ALA A 736 15.09 -5.71 -34.39
CA ALA A 736 14.28 -4.69 -33.73
C ALA A 736 14.88 -4.38 -32.35
N GLY A 737 14.62 -3.18 -31.85
CA GLY A 737 15.05 -2.73 -30.52
C GLY A 737 15.03 -1.21 -30.38
N ASP A 738 15.11 -0.74 -29.14
CA ASP A 738 15.23 0.67 -28.78
C ASP A 738 16.70 1.12 -28.78
N PHE A 739 17.20 1.51 -29.96
CA PHE A 739 18.62 1.84 -30.14
C PHE A 739 19.02 3.26 -29.69
N ASP A 740 18.09 4.10 -29.23
CA ASP A 740 18.42 5.43 -28.66
C ASP A 740 17.83 5.72 -27.27
N GLY A 741 17.14 4.75 -26.68
CA GLY A 741 16.66 4.77 -25.30
C GLY A 741 15.47 5.70 -25.08
N ASP A 742 14.65 5.90 -26.11
CA ASP A 742 13.47 6.77 -26.06
C ASP A 742 12.17 6.02 -25.70
N GLY A 743 12.25 4.70 -25.54
CA GLY A 743 11.15 3.80 -25.24
C GLY A 743 10.39 3.30 -26.47
N ARG A 744 10.84 3.61 -27.69
CA ARG A 744 10.26 3.11 -28.93
C ARG A 744 11.20 2.14 -29.62
N ASP A 745 10.67 0.98 -29.97
CA ASP A 745 11.37 0.06 -30.84
C ASP A 745 11.50 0.60 -32.26
N THR A 746 12.70 0.49 -32.80
CA THR A 746 13.00 0.84 -34.18
C THR A 746 13.73 -0.31 -34.85
N LEU A 747 14.38 -0.07 -36.00
CA LEU A 747 14.92 -1.15 -36.83
C LEU A 747 16.39 -0.93 -37.16
N SER A 748 17.14 -2.03 -37.15
CA SER A 748 18.48 -2.07 -37.70
C SER A 748 18.64 -3.20 -38.71
N ILE A 749 19.58 -3.03 -39.63
CA ILE A 749 19.98 -4.10 -40.55
C ILE A 749 21.46 -4.45 -40.34
N ARG A 750 21.80 -5.73 -40.47
CA ARG A 750 23.16 -6.22 -40.39
C ARG A 750 23.67 -6.61 -41.78
N ARG A 751 24.81 -6.03 -42.18
CA ARG A 751 25.53 -6.34 -43.42
C ARG A 751 26.98 -6.69 -43.12
N GLY A 752 27.34 -7.96 -43.33
CA GLY A 752 28.64 -8.45 -42.89
C GLY A 752 28.75 -8.34 -41.37
N ASN A 753 29.76 -7.64 -40.87
CA ASN A 753 29.90 -7.35 -39.44
C ASN A 753 29.44 -5.93 -39.06
N THR A 754 28.78 -5.19 -39.95
CA THR A 754 28.31 -3.84 -39.66
C THR A 754 26.81 -3.84 -39.42
N ILE A 755 26.39 -3.20 -38.33
CA ILE A 755 24.99 -2.92 -37.99
C ILE A 755 24.68 -1.49 -38.41
N HIS A 756 23.55 -1.29 -39.08
CA HIS A 756 23.08 -0.01 -39.61
C HIS A 756 21.71 0.32 -39.00
N VAL A 757 21.67 1.26 -38.07
CA VAL A 757 20.49 1.63 -37.26
C VAL A 757 19.65 2.69 -37.98
N ASN A 758 18.32 2.58 -37.89
CA ASN A 758 17.34 3.53 -38.42
C ASN A 758 16.24 3.77 -37.39
N ASN A 759 16.45 4.76 -36.53
CA ASN A 759 15.53 5.16 -35.47
C ASN A 759 14.35 5.95 -36.01
N SER A 760 14.53 6.58 -37.17
CA SER A 760 13.47 7.39 -37.78
C SER A 760 12.40 6.58 -38.52
N LEU A 761 12.63 5.27 -38.76
CA LEU A 761 11.76 4.40 -39.57
C LEU A 761 11.42 4.99 -40.96
N VAL A 762 12.37 5.70 -41.57
CA VAL A 762 12.21 6.33 -42.89
C VAL A 762 13.09 5.68 -43.95
N SER A 763 12.79 5.96 -45.22
CA SER A 763 13.67 5.55 -46.32
C SER A 763 14.90 6.45 -46.37
N GLY A 764 16.09 5.90 -46.52
CA GLY A 764 17.31 6.70 -46.60
C GLY A 764 18.56 5.99 -46.07
N ASN A 765 19.52 6.80 -45.66
CA ASN A 765 20.73 6.33 -45.00
C ASN A 765 20.43 5.94 -43.54
N ALA A 766 21.29 5.10 -42.98
CA ALA A 766 21.28 4.81 -41.55
C ALA A 766 21.54 6.09 -40.74
N ASP A 767 20.93 6.20 -39.56
CA ASP A 767 21.22 7.28 -38.61
C ASP A 767 22.65 7.15 -38.08
N TYR A 768 23.07 5.91 -37.78
CA TYR A 768 24.46 5.56 -37.55
C TYR A 768 24.75 4.10 -37.90
N ALA A 769 26.03 3.79 -38.08
CA ALA A 769 26.49 2.45 -38.44
C ALA A 769 27.71 2.06 -37.62
N LEU A 770 27.73 0.83 -37.11
CA LEU A 770 28.76 0.37 -36.19
C LEU A 770 29.24 -1.05 -36.56
N PRO A 771 30.56 -1.30 -36.67
CA PRO A 771 31.10 -2.64 -36.86
C PRO A 771 31.13 -3.39 -35.52
N TYR A 772 30.50 -4.56 -35.44
CA TYR A 772 30.41 -5.38 -34.23
C TYR A 772 30.40 -6.88 -34.53
N GLY A 773 31.25 -7.63 -33.81
CA GLY A 773 31.43 -9.07 -33.99
C GLY A 773 32.12 -9.47 -35.30
N ARG A 774 32.14 -10.78 -35.58
CA ARG A 774 32.56 -11.38 -36.86
C ARG A 774 31.35 -11.70 -37.72
N VAL A 775 31.55 -11.82 -39.03
CA VAL A 775 30.47 -12.16 -39.98
C VAL A 775 29.80 -13.50 -39.65
N SER A 776 30.54 -14.44 -39.05
CA SER A 776 30.03 -15.75 -38.62
C SER A 776 29.29 -15.73 -37.29
N ASP A 777 29.40 -14.66 -36.52
CA ASP A 777 28.78 -14.57 -35.20
C ASP A 777 27.26 -14.44 -35.35
N GLU A 778 26.51 -15.06 -34.46
CA GLU A 778 25.07 -14.82 -34.34
C GLU A 778 24.85 -13.58 -33.46
N LEU A 779 23.95 -12.69 -33.88
CA LEU A 779 23.77 -11.36 -33.28
C LEU A 779 22.42 -11.30 -32.57
N PHE A 780 22.42 -10.76 -31.35
CA PHE A 780 21.24 -10.49 -30.55
C PHE A 780 21.24 -9.01 -30.14
N ILE A 781 20.05 -8.44 -30.02
CA ILE A 781 19.82 -7.06 -29.54
C ILE A 781 19.08 -7.17 -28.20
N GLY A 782 19.43 -6.28 -27.27
CA GLY A 782 18.75 -6.16 -25.98
C GLY A 782 19.45 -5.17 -25.06
N ASP A 783 18.75 -4.79 -24.00
CA ASP A 783 19.27 -3.96 -22.93
C ASP A 783 19.99 -4.84 -21.89
N TRP A 784 21.31 -4.99 -22.07
CA TRP A 784 22.12 -5.88 -21.24
C TRP A 784 22.50 -5.29 -19.88
N ASP A 785 22.36 -3.98 -19.69
CA ASP A 785 22.75 -3.25 -18.47
C ASP A 785 21.60 -2.45 -17.84
N SER A 786 20.37 -2.67 -18.31
CA SER A 786 19.14 -2.06 -17.78
C SER A 786 19.15 -0.53 -17.84
N ASN A 787 19.78 0.05 -18.86
CA ASN A 787 19.88 1.50 -19.04
C ASN A 787 18.79 2.07 -19.97
N GLY A 788 17.91 1.21 -20.49
CA GLY A 788 16.84 1.54 -21.42
C GLY A 788 17.26 1.59 -22.89
N THR A 789 18.54 1.37 -23.22
CA THR A 789 19.04 1.37 -24.60
C THR A 789 19.48 -0.02 -25.03
N ASP A 790 18.87 -0.53 -26.08
CA ASP A 790 19.24 -1.79 -26.68
C ASP A 790 20.58 -1.70 -27.42
N THR A 791 21.51 -2.59 -27.03
CA THR A 791 22.84 -2.68 -27.63
C THR A 791 23.09 -4.08 -28.19
N PRO A 792 24.04 -4.26 -29.13
CA PRO A 792 24.30 -5.58 -29.70
C PRO A 792 25.15 -6.49 -28.79
N THR A 793 24.81 -7.77 -28.73
CA THR A 793 25.70 -8.85 -28.23
C THR A 793 25.81 -9.97 -29.25
N VAL A 794 26.86 -10.78 -29.17
CA VAL A 794 27.09 -11.88 -30.12
C VAL A 794 27.35 -13.23 -29.44
N ARG A 795 26.80 -14.29 -30.03
CA ARG A 795 27.19 -15.69 -29.75
C ARG A 795 28.19 -16.15 -30.81
N ARG A 796 29.30 -16.74 -30.36
CA ARG A 796 30.39 -17.22 -31.23
C ARG A 796 30.54 -18.73 -31.18
#